data_AF-A0A9D1MGY5-F1
#
_entry.id   AF-A0A9D1MGY5-F1
#
_cell.length_a   1.000
_cell.length_b   1.000
_cell.length_c   1.000
_cell.angle_alpha   90.00
_cell.angle_beta   90.00
_cell.angle_gamma   90.00
#
_symmetry.space_group_name_H-M   'P 1'
#
loop_
_entity.id
_entity.type
_entity.pdbx_description
1 polymer ?
#
loop_
_entity_poly.entity_id
_entity_poly.type
_entity_poly.pdbx_seq_one_letter_code
_entity_poly.pdbx_strand_id
1 'polypeptide(L)'
;MKKFLIAVICIIPIIVVLALSATSDIILNFAPVNPESIVVKDSSNNEIDTDALIMASTDTNDFLIIDIYPTITPDKSITYEQVGGGTASIELEQQGDSNRYDIIATGSGAVSLIVRAEKNVNVQVQLNFYVQSTKVNELSIFDNHGNAVESTDSIQDGYDDLEPYRLTGPARFVYDANPIDALGDEEAQWFVAVGKDLVSVDNGIVRPLKRPTTGESGLAIVKLELYDKDVTLHERYFAVDVSDAVASQDSVYADSEADLEAVIQGTLLIQNDLKFSYSSIGGDVYVVSGSYTDEKGEKQEFEFEINVSIGGAKWGFIDGYSTIYTNNGNYFAAFGYIGGAAFDENETQSVVLTSSDDKVLSVGLSGRKWKLTPLKAGKVTLRAEKDGAVVEKEIVVRERPLVIFQDLVTADSQLGIRMDRTWGTEWVKTENGETAYTSDFRMGIRGDTNAFDVLWTATVTDFEGGTVNVAPAYGGTEPTEEQLAPIGAEEYVRLIPVGDGTQAVVMRLNPQKMLGATMTLTASVLVDNRPIGNVTASFTFKFHDIPSVNVYTWDEMYWSVCNMNRDIIMQSAITVPDEVFAANNADVDAIDMRSSMYGNGFLFQMTGVAPHDKLSVFGIEGHFYHFMKGQQTVSGEVYDRGIVFEDMRISGMPTMDELVKISEQGKSSYFFCRSWSSEKITYRYCQIYNCTKGVHAHGSDLFTLEGCIIGDNYTTGGELAYSVANHNSGCKLVLKNNVFKTSRGPSLMISPRQLVDEVLNQSITPYISVEGFLDVYNWKTRKQLPDVFSTTVGTMVSAYVPSSLLDVPEIVSNAMTEVMNNEIYDDLFFNYAGEQYISLAVTVLGLMCTATPDRITIADGTGMASFEMPLHDANGTPLGELKNLESLIPSIGSLIGNATVAKMKISHNPVIICPDFSTGSPNIMPGEQIPNDRELYDRLTGKA
;
A
#
# COMPACT_ATOMS: atom_id res chain seq x y z
N MET A 1 23.21 16.92 66.82
CA MET A 1 23.52 17.14 65.40
C MET A 1 24.02 15.90 64.65
N LYS A 2 25.08 15.19 65.08
CA LYS A 2 25.58 13.98 64.36
C LYS A 2 24.53 12.87 64.16
N LYS A 3 23.68 12.57 65.15
CA LYS A 3 22.62 11.54 65.03
C LYS A 3 21.51 11.91 64.05
N PHE A 4 21.19 13.20 63.92
CA PHE A 4 20.20 13.70 62.95
C PHE A 4 20.77 13.66 61.53
N LEU A 5 22.05 14.03 61.36
CA LEU A 5 22.73 13.94 60.07
C LEU A 5 22.83 12.49 59.56
N ILE A 6 23.12 11.53 60.45
CA ILE A 6 23.15 10.09 60.10
C ILE A 6 21.74 9.61 59.69
N ALA A 7 20.69 9.99 60.43
CA ALA A 7 19.32 9.62 60.07
C ALA A 7 18.89 10.20 58.71
N VAL A 8 19.23 11.46 58.43
CA VAL A 8 18.95 12.11 57.14
C VAL A 8 19.74 11.43 56.00
N ILE A 9 21.01 11.10 56.21
CA ILE A 9 21.84 10.36 55.23
C ILE A 9 21.26 8.97 54.94
N CYS A 10 20.66 8.30 55.93
CA CYS A 10 20.00 7.00 55.72
C CYS A 10 18.61 7.11 55.06
N ILE A 11 17.92 8.24 55.23
CA ILE A 11 16.56 8.46 54.68
C ILE A 11 16.61 8.97 53.23
N ILE A 12 17.63 9.75 52.85
CA ILE A 12 17.76 10.28 51.48
C ILE A 12 17.72 9.17 50.42
N PRO A 13 18.44 8.04 50.53
CA PRO A 13 18.35 6.95 49.55
C PRO A 13 16.95 6.36 49.46
N ILE A 14 16.22 6.26 50.59
CA ILE A 14 14.86 5.72 50.63
C ILE A 14 13.88 6.69 49.94
N ILE A 15 14.00 7.99 50.20
CA ILE A 15 13.20 9.03 49.53
C ILE A 15 13.50 9.06 48.03
N VAL A 16 14.77 8.95 47.63
CA VAL A 16 15.17 8.93 46.21
C VAL A 16 14.64 7.68 45.51
N VAL A 17 14.72 6.51 46.15
CA VAL A 17 14.14 5.27 45.60
C VAL A 17 12.63 5.38 45.49
N LEU A 18 11.92 5.87 46.52
CA LEU A 18 10.47 6.07 46.49
C LEU A 18 10.05 7.10 45.44
N ALA A 19 10.80 8.18 45.29
CA ALA A 19 10.56 9.21 44.27
C ALA A 19 10.82 8.66 42.86
N LEU A 20 11.89 7.88 42.65
CA LEU A 20 12.19 7.24 41.37
C LEU A 20 11.15 6.18 41.00
N SER A 21 10.69 5.36 41.95
CA SER A 21 9.62 4.39 41.69
C SER A 21 8.28 5.09 41.40
N ALA A 22 7.90 6.11 42.18
CA ALA A 22 6.69 6.88 41.91
C ALA A 22 6.76 7.63 40.57
N THR A 23 7.94 8.14 40.21
CA THR A 23 8.16 8.83 38.92
C THR A 23 8.16 7.82 37.76
N SER A 24 8.67 6.60 37.97
CA SER A 24 8.60 5.51 36.99
C SER A 24 7.17 5.08 36.71
N ASP A 25 6.34 4.92 37.76
CA ASP A 25 4.92 4.58 37.62
C ASP A 25 4.12 5.71 36.96
N ILE A 26 4.46 6.98 37.26
CA ILE A 26 3.87 8.15 36.62
C ILE A 26 4.29 8.22 35.14
N ILE A 27 5.58 8.02 34.82
CA ILE A 27 6.06 8.02 33.43
C ILE A 27 5.40 6.89 32.63
N LEU A 28 5.21 5.70 33.21
CA LEU A 28 4.47 4.59 32.58
C LEU A 28 3.00 4.93 32.34
N ASN A 29 2.35 5.63 33.28
CA ASN A 29 0.95 6.07 33.15
C ASN A 29 0.75 7.23 32.14
N PHE A 30 1.82 7.94 31.78
CA PHE A 30 1.79 9.03 30.79
C PHE A 30 2.57 8.71 29.50
N ALA A 31 3.17 7.53 29.39
CA ALA A 31 3.83 7.06 28.17
C ALA A 31 2.77 6.85 27.07
N PRO A 32 3.11 7.07 25.80
CA PRO A 32 2.23 6.69 24.69
C PRO A 32 1.96 5.18 24.78
N VAL A 33 0.68 4.79 24.80
CA VAL A 33 0.28 3.37 24.96
C VAL A 33 0.28 2.65 23.61
N ASN A 34 0.19 3.41 22.52
CA ASN A 34 0.17 2.88 21.16
C ASN A 34 1.51 3.17 20.46
N PRO A 35 2.08 2.19 19.73
CA PRO A 35 3.19 2.43 18.82
C PRO A 35 2.87 3.48 17.77
N GLU A 36 3.88 4.24 17.37
CA GLU A 36 3.80 5.35 16.41
C GLU A 36 4.65 5.10 15.16
N SER A 37 5.75 4.36 15.28
CA SER A 37 6.57 3.99 14.13
C SER A 37 7.30 2.65 14.35
N ILE A 38 7.67 2.03 13.23
CA ILE A 38 8.58 0.89 13.18
C ILE A 38 9.81 1.33 12.39
N VAL A 39 10.99 1.08 12.94
CA VAL A 39 12.27 1.37 12.31
C VAL A 39 13.03 0.06 12.10
N VAL A 40 13.64 -0.10 10.94
CA VAL A 40 14.42 -1.29 10.61
C VAL A 40 15.90 -0.97 10.53
N LYS A 41 16.72 -1.83 11.12
CA LYS A 41 18.17 -1.64 11.27
C LYS A 41 18.94 -2.88 10.87
N ASP A 42 20.21 -2.69 10.50
CA ASP A 42 21.15 -3.78 10.22
C ASP A 42 21.70 -4.40 11.51
N SER A 43 22.48 -5.47 11.37
CA SER A 43 23.20 -6.14 12.47
C SER A 43 24.20 -5.22 13.19
N SER A 44 24.60 -4.12 12.55
CA SER A 44 25.46 -3.06 13.11
C SER A 44 24.66 -1.92 13.78
N ASN A 45 23.34 -2.05 13.88
CA ASN A 45 22.41 -1.09 14.47
C ASN A 45 22.29 0.25 13.72
N ASN A 46 22.57 0.27 12.42
CA ASN A 46 22.30 1.40 11.53
C ASN A 46 20.91 1.27 10.91
N GLU A 47 20.17 2.38 10.82
CA GLU A 47 18.88 2.43 10.14
C GLU A 47 19.05 2.17 8.64
N ILE A 48 18.19 1.29 8.12
CA ILE A 48 18.18 0.91 6.71
C ILE A 48 16.96 1.52 6.06
N ASP A 49 17.15 2.14 4.90
CA ASP A 49 16.04 2.52 4.03
C ASP A 49 15.35 1.25 3.51
N THR A 50 14.03 1.16 3.70
CA THR A 50 13.23 -0.01 3.33
C THR A 50 13.20 -0.28 1.83
N ASP A 51 13.61 0.72 1.03
CA ASP A 51 13.71 0.67 -0.42
C ASP A 51 15.09 0.18 -0.93
N ALA A 52 16.05 -0.08 -0.03
CA ALA A 52 17.36 -0.62 -0.40
C ALA A 52 17.35 -2.16 -0.47
N LEU A 53 18.21 -2.74 -1.31
CA LEU A 53 18.48 -4.19 -1.25
C LEU A 53 19.15 -4.51 0.09
N ILE A 54 18.40 -5.16 0.96
CA ILE A 54 18.90 -5.63 2.25
C ILE A 54 19.37 -7.07 2.07
N MET A 55 20.60 -7.35 2.50
CA MET A 55 21.19 -8.69 2.45
C MET A 55 21.27 -9.25 3.87
N ALA A 56 20.59 -10.37 4.10
CA ALA A 56 20.77 -11.21 5.29
C ALA A 56 21.46 -12.51 4.86
N SER A 57 22.01 -13.29 5.78
CA SER A 57 22.64 -14.58 5.43
C SER A 57 22.19 -15.67 6.40
N THR A 58 21.99 -16.88 5.87
CA THR A 58 21.80 -18.07 6.71
C THR A 58 23.09 -18.56 7.38
N ASP A 59 24.24 -18.11 6.87
CA ASP A 59 25.55 -18.68 7.18
C ASP A 59 26.42 -17.74 8.05
N THR A 60 26.00 -16.49 8.24
CA THR A 60 26.61 -15.51 9.15
C THR A 60 25.65 -15.13 10.28
N ASN A 61 26.16 -14.54 11.37
CA ASN A 61 25.31 -13.93 12.42
C ASN A 61 24.71 -12.59 11.97
N ASP A 62 24.39 -12.42 10.68
CA ASP A 62 23.74 -11.20 10.16
C ASP A 62 22.23 -11.35 10.22
N PHE A 63 21.60 -10.45 10.96
CA PHE A 63 20.15 -10.37 11.14
C PHE A 63 19.69 -8.93 10.97
N LEU A 64 18.39 -8.76 10.70
CA LEU A 64 17.75 -7.45 10.70
C LEU A 64 17.08 -7.21 12.04
N ILE A 65 17.11 -5.96 12.48
CA ILE A 65 16.56 -5.54 13.76
C ILE A 65 15.34 -4.66 13.50
N ILE A 66 14.21 -4.99 14.12
CA ILE A 66 13.00 -4.17 14.12
C ILE A 66 12.90 -3.49 15.47
N ASP A 67 12.87 -2.16 15.48
CA ASP A 67 12.61 -1.35 16.67
C ASP A 67 11.22 -0.70 16.57
N ILE A 68 10.42 -0.82 17.63
CA ILE A 68 9.11 -0.18 17.73
C ILE A 68 9.24 1.08 18.58
N TYR A 69 8.75 2.20 18.07
CA TYR A 69 8.77 3.47 18.78
C TYR A 69 7.37 3.95 19.16
N PRO A 70 7.23 4.66 20.30
CA PRO A 70 8.29 4.95 21.27
C PRO A 70 8.69 3.74 22.12
N THR A 71 9.96 3.66 22.54
CA THR A 71 10.51 2.49 23.25
C THR A 71 9.89 2.24 24.63
N ILE A 72 9.24 3.27 25.20
CA ILE A 72 8.57 3.24 26.49
C ILE A 72 7.13 2.70 26.42
N THR A 73 6.66 2.33 25.23
CA THR A 73 5.30 1.79 25.05
C THR A 73 5.14 0.52 25.90
N PRO A 74 4.08 0.40 26.72
CA PRO A 74 3.84 -0.77 27.57
C PRO A 74 3.66 -2.05 26.78
N ASP A 75 2.98 -1.97 25.63
CA ASP A 75 2.82 -3.08 24.70
C ASP A 75 3.84 -2.97 23.56
N LYS A 76 4.65 -4.01 23.42
CA LYS A 76 5.77 -4.08 22.49
C LYS A 76 5.54 -5.11 21.40
N SER A 77 4.36 -5.75 21.38
CA SER A 77 4.04 -6.85 20.49
C SER A 77 3.90 -6.42 19.02
N ILE A 78 4.28 -7.34 18.13
CA ILE A 78 4.13 -7.21 16.69
C ILE A 78 3.40 -8.41 16.12
N THR A 79 2.75 -8.16 15.00
CA THR A 79 2.29 -9.19 14.09
C THR A 79 3.06 -9.08 12.79
N TYR A 80 3.29 -10.20 12.11
CA TYR A 80 3.97 -10.20 10.83
C TYR A 80 3.33 -11.20 9.87
N GLU A 81 3.49 -10.93 8.58
CA GLU A 81 2.94 -11.73 7.50
C GLU A 81 3.94 -11.71 6.34
N GLN A 82 4.36 -12.89 5.88
CA GLN A 82 5.06 -12.99 4.60
C GLN A 82 4.05 -12.81 3.47
N VAL A 83 4.32 -11.88 2.57
CA VAL A 83 3.44 -11.52 1.46
C VAL A 83 4.16 -11.71 0.13
N GLY A 84 3.43 -12.10 -0.92
CA GLY A 84 4.05 -12.43 -2.20
C GLY A 84 4.83 -13.75 -2.19
N GLY A 85 5.31 -14.16 -3.36
CA GLY A 85 5.99 -15.45 -3.56
C GLY A 85 7.41 -15.52 -3.00
N GLY A 86 7.65 -14.99 -1.80
CA GLY A 86 8.93 -15.10 -1.11
C GLY A 86 9.35 -16.57 -0.98
N THR A 87 10.61 -16.87 -1.29
CA THR A 87 11.13 -18.25 -1.29
C THR A 87 11.89 -18.60 0.00
N ALA A 88 12.27 -17.59 0.79
CA ALA A 88 13.00 -17.76 2.04
C ALA A 88 12.08 -17.82 3.27
N SER A 89 12.37 -18.75 4.18
CA SER A 89 11.75 -18.81 5.49
C SER A 89 12.51 -17.95 6.50
N ILE A 90 11.76 -17.29 7.38
CA ILE A 90 12.31 -16.46 8.46
C ILE A 90 11.56 -16.71 9.77
N GLU A 91 12.23 -16.43 10.87
CA GLU A 91 11.66 -16.41 12.22
C GLU A 91 11.90 -15.02 12.84
N LEU A 92 10.97 -14.55 13.68
CA LEU A 92 11.16 -13.34 14.47
C LEU A 92 11.33 -13.70 15.94
N GLU A 93 12.43 -13.27 16.54
CA GLU A 93 12.71 -13.47 17.96
C GLU A 93 12.73 -12.11 18.69
N GLN A 94 11.96 -12.00 19.77
CA GLN A 94 11.98 -10.80 20.62
C GLN A 94 13.22 -10.81 21.52
N GLN A 95 13.96 -9.70 21.55
CA GLN A 95 15.10 -9.57 22.46
C GLN A 95 14.63 -9.33 23.90
N GLY A 96 14.40 -10.41 24.66
CA GLY A 96 13.95 -10.33 26.05
C GLY A 96 12.61 -9.61 26.20
N ASP A 97 12.51 -8.67 27.15
CA ASP A 97 11.34 -7.78 27.32
C ASP A 97 11.64 -6.37 26.74
N SER A 98 12.09 -6.34 25.48
CA SER A 98 12.38 -5.10 24.76
C SER A 98 11.42 -4.86 23.61
N ASN A 99 11.46 -3.65 23.06
CA ASN A 99 10.72 -3.23 21.86
C ASN A 99 11.47 -3.58 20.57
N ARG A 100 12.38 -4.56 20.65
CA ARG A 100 13.33 -4.94 19.63
C ARG A 100 13.16 -6.41 19.24
N TYR A 101 13.12 -6.67 17.95
CA TYR A 101 12.98 -8.00 17.37
C TYR A 101 14.08 -8.27 16.36
N ASP A 102 14.62 -9.47 16.37
CA ASP A 102 15.58 -9.95 15.38
C ASP A 102 14.84 -10.78 14.33
N ILE A 103 15.04 -10.45 13.06
CA ILE A 103 14.61 -11.27 11.92
C ILE A 103 15.75 -12.25 11.64
N ILE A 104 15.53 -13.52 11.97
CA ILE A 104 16.47 -14.61 11.80
C ILE A 104 16.09 -15.39 10.55
N ALA A 105 17.03 -15.50 9.61
CA ALA A 105 16.80 -16.27 8.40
C ALA A 105 16.96 -17.77 8.66
N THR A 106 15.98 -18.57 8.24
CA THR A 106 16.02 -20.04 8.34
C THR A 106 16.11 -20.72 6.97
N GLY A 107 15.90 -19.97 5.88
CA GLY A 107 16.03 -20.42 4.50
C GLY A 107 16.43 -19.27 3.56
N SER A 108 16.94 -19.61 2.38
CA SER A 108 17.56 -18.68 1.43
C SER A 108 16.62 -18.20 0.31
N GLY A 109 16.90 -17.03 -0.24
CA GLY A 109 16.16 -16.41 -1.34
C GLY A 109 15.43 -15.13 -0.97
N ALA A 110 14.49 -14.70 -1.80
CA ALA A 110 13.76 -13.45 -1.60
C ALA A 110 12.74 -13.56 -0.46
N VAL A 111 12.67 -12.52 0.37
CA VAL A 111 11.68 -12.36 1.45
C VAL A 111 10.92 -11.06 1.19
N SER A 112 9.60 -11.10 1.36
CA SER A 112 8.77 -9.92 1.48
C SER A 112 7.88 -10.07 2.70
N LEU A 113 8.05 -9.17 3.67
CA LEU A 113 7.50 -9.26 5.02
C LEU A 113 6.78 -7.97 5.37
N ILE A 114 5.51 -8.04 5.78
CA ILE A 114 4.85 -6.92 6.44
C ILE A 114 4.93 -7.13 7.94
N VAL A 115 5.48 -6.15 8.64
CA VAL A 115 5.53 -6.10 10.11
C VAL A 115 4.60 -5.00 10.59
N ARG A 116 3.76 -5.29 11.58
CA ARG A 116 2.76 -4.37 12.14
C ARG A 116 2.84 -4.35 13.65
N ALA A 117 2.63 -3.19 14.25
CA ALA A 117 2.42 -3.07 15.68
C ALA A 117 1.03 -3.62 16.05
N GLU A 118 0.94 -4.48 17.08
CA GLU A 118 -0.33 -5.11 17.45
C GLU A 118 -1.35 -4.09 17.96
N LYS A 119 -0.89 -3.09 18.74
CA LYS A 119 -1.74 -2.02 19.31
C LYS A 119 -2.01 -0.83 18.40
N ASN A 120 -1.37 -0.80 17.23
CA ASN A 120 -1.65 0.20 16.21
C ASN A 120 -1.38 -0.38 14.81
N VAL A 121 -2.38 -1.04 14.23
CA VAL A 121 -2.20 -1.81 12.98
C VAL A 121 -1.90 -0.94 11.75
N ASN A 122 -2.15 0.37 11.83
CA ASN A 122 -1.75 1.33 10.80
C ASN A 122 -0.25 1.66 10.85
N VAL A 123 0.44 1.31 11.94
CA VAL A 123 1.90 1.39 12.06
C VAL A 123 2.46 0.06 11.56
N GLN A 124 2.86 0.07 10.30
CA GLN A 124 3.40 -1.08 9.62
C GLN A 124 4.49 -0.68 8.64
N VAL A 125 5.35 -1.64 8.31
CA VAL A 125 6.38 -1.51 7.29
C VAL A 125 6.41 -2.79 6.46
N GLN A 126 6.60 -2.66 5.15
CA GLN A 126 6.92 -3.80 4.30
C GLN A 126 8.42 -3.81 4.02
N LEU A 127 9.06 -4.94 4.29
CA LEU A 127 10.47 -5.18 4.07
C LEU A 127 10.60 -6.17 2.93
N ASN A 128 11.36 -5.80 1.89
CA ASN A 128 11.76 -6.75 0.87
C ASN A 128 13.28 -6.89 0.92
N PHE A 129 13.76 -8.11 1.10
CA PHE A 129 15.18 -8.38 1.28
C PHE A 129 15.54 -9.75 0.73
N TYR A 130 16.84 -9.99 0.56
CA TYR A 130 17.34 -11.27 0.07
C TYR A 130 18.17 -11.95 1.16
N VAL A 131 17.85 -13.22 1.42
CA VAL A 131 18.66 -14.07 2.28
C VAL A 131 19.65 -14.85 1.42
N GLN A 132 20.92 -14.57 1.61
CA GLN A 132 22.04 -15.25 0.97
C GLN A 132 22.25 -16.65 1.52
N SER A 133 22.80 -17.50 0.65
CA SER A 133 23.36 -18.80 1.05
C SER A 133 24.70 -19.07 0.37
N THR A 134 25.50 -19.93 0.97
CA THR A 134 26.66 -20.55 0.33
C THR A 134 26.33 -21.86 -0.40
N LYS A 135 25.12 -22.40 -0.26
CA LYS A 135 24.71 -23.70 -0.80
C LYS A 135 23.60 -23.59 -1.84
N VAL A 136 23.78 -24.27 -2.97
CA VAL A 136 22.73 -24.44 -3.96
C VAL A 136 21.80 -25.56 -3.49
N ASN A 137 20.49 -25.30 -3.47
CA ASN A 137 19.48 -26.28 -3.03
C ASN A 137 18.76 -26.95 -4.20
N GLU A 138 18.62 -26.23 -5.31
CA GLU A 138 17.92 -26.71 -6.50
C GLU A 138 18.65 -26.24 -7.76
N LEU A 139 18.71 -27.12 -8.76
CA LEU A 139 19.27 -26.86 -10.08
C LEU A 139 18.32 -27.39 -11.15
N SER A 140 17.93 -26.50 -12.07
CA SER A 140 16.99 -26.81 -13.15
C SER A 140 17.55 -26.39 -14.51
N ILE A 141 17.14 -27.09 -15.57
CA ILE A 141 17.56 -26.81 -16.96
C ILE A 141 16.32 -26.45 -17.78
N PHE A 142 16.47 -25.44 -18.65
CA PHE A 142 15.42 -24.94 -19.52
C PHE A 142 15.89 -24.92 -20.98
N ASP A 143 14.97 -25.11 -21.91
CA ASP A 143 15.21 -24.99 -23.36
C ASP A 143 15.24 -23.51 -23.81
N ASN A 144 15.44 -23.30 -25.11
CA ASN A 144 15.46 -21.99 -25.77
C ASN A 144 14.09 -21.28 -25.79
N HIS A 145 13.02 -21.98 -25.41
CA HIS A 145 11.67 -21.46 -25.28
C HIS A 145 11.29 -21.21 -23.82
N GLY A 146 12.19 -21.50 -22.87
CA GLY A 146 11.99 -21.32 -21.44
C GLY A 146 11.19 -22.45 -20.76
N ASN A 147 10.94 -23.56 -21.46
CA ASN A 147 10.29 -24.73 -20.86
C ASN A 147 11.31 -25.52 -20.03
N ALA A 148 10.87 -26.03 -18.88
CA ALA A 148 11.69 -26.91 -18.07
C ALA A 148 11.96 -28.21 -18.84
N VAL A 149 13.23 -28.59 -18.93
CA VAL A 149 13.66 -29.84 -19.55
C VAL A 149 13.70 -30.91 -18.45
N GLU A 150 13.10 -32.06 -18.73
CA GLU A 150 13.16 -33.18 -17.79
C GLU A 150 14.61 -33.59 -17.56
N SER A 151 15.02 -33.61 -16.28
CA SER A 151 16.40 -33.87 -15.90
C SER A 151 16.47 -34.65 -14.59
N THR A 152 17.61 -35.31 -14.37
CA THR A 152 17.88 -36.13 -13.19
C THR A 152 19.26 -35.85 -12.62
N ASP A 153 19.44 -36.15 -11.33
CA ASP A 153 20.67 -35.93 -10.57
C ASP A 153 21.70 -37.06 -10.80
N SER A 154 21.28 -38.15 -11.44
CA SER A 154 22.09 -39.38 -11.55
C SER A 154 21.83 -40.14 -12.86
N ILE A 155 22.93 -40.55 -13.52
CA ILE A 155 22.88 -41.49 -14.65
C ILE A 155 22.41 -42.88 -14.22
N GLN A 156 22.60 -43.30 -12.96
CA GLN A 156 22.25 -44.66 -12.52
C GLN A 156 20.76 -44.84 -12.22
N ASP A 157 20.01 -43.75 -12.01
CA ASP A 157 18.65 -43.79 -11.47
C ASP A 157 17.53 -43.63 -12.52
N GLY A 158 17.83 -43.71 -13.83
CA GLY A 158 16.79 -43.89 -14.87
C GLY A 158 16.79 -42.91 -16.04
N TYR A 159 17.92 -42.67 -16.72
CA TYR A 159 17.89 -41.86 -17.97
C TYR A 159 17.07 -42.53 -19.10
N ASP A 160 16.79 -43.84 -18.99
CA ASP A 160 15.92 -44.57 -19.92
C ASP A 160 14.45 -44.09 -19.86
N ASP A 161 14.04 -43.44 -18.77
CA ASP A 161 12.68 -42.93 -18.55
C ASP A 161 12.53 -41.42 -18.84
N LEU A 162 13.62 -40.71 -19.13
CA LEU A 162 13.58 -39.28 -19.47
C LEU A 162 12.93 -39.08 -20.85
N GLU A 163 12.03 -38.12 -20.97
CA GLU A 163 11.53 -37.67 -22.27
C GLU A 163 12.62 -36.85 -22.99
N PRO A 164 13.17 -37.33 -24.14
CA PRO A 164 14.28 -36.66 -24.79
C PRO A 164 13.81 -35.40 -25.53
N TYR A 165 14.57 -34.31 -25.38
CA TYR A 165 14.35 -33.10 -26.16
C TYR A 165 14.76 -33.33 -27.62
N ARG A 166 13.83 -33.14 -28.56
CA ARG A 166 14.11 -33.35 -29.99
C ARG A 166 14.87 -32.18 -30.59
N LEU A 167 16.07 -32.46 -31.09
CA LEU A 167 16.92 -31.48 -31.76
C LEU A 167 16.68 -31.53 -33.27
N THR A 168 16.17 -30.42 -33.82
CA THR A 168 16.11 -30.16 -35.26
C THR A 168 17.35 -29.41 -35.77
N GLY A 169 18.09 -28.76 -34.88
CA GLY A 169 19.33 -28.05 -35.14
C GLY A 169 20.05 -27.72 -33.82
N PRO A 170 21.03 -26.80 -33.81
CA PRO A 170 21.57 -26.26 -32.57
C PRO A 170 20.47 -25.71 -31.67
N ALA A 171 20.49 -26.08 -30.39
CA ALA A 171 19.58 -25.54 -29.40
C ALA A 171 20.35 -25.09 -28.16
N ARG A 172 19.92 -23.97 -27.58
CA ARG A 172 20.50 -23.42 -26.35
C ARG A 172 19.69 -23.89 -25.15
N PHE A 173 20.40 -24.42 -24.16
CA PHE A 173 19.89 -24.76 -22.85
C PHE A 173 20.48 -23.81 -21.82
N VAL A 174 19.65 -23.38 -20.88
CA VAL A 174 20.04 -22.49 -19.79
C VAL A 174 19.76 -23.17 -18.46
N TYR A 175 20.57 -22.86 -17.46
CA TYR A 175 20.39 -23.42 -16.12
C TYR A 175 19.89 -22.34 -15.15
N ASP A 176 19.22 -22.79 -14.09
CA ASP A 176 18.80 -21.93 -12.98
C ASP A 176 19.16 -22.61 -11.67
N ALA A 177 20.03 -21.98 -10.88
CA ALA A 177 20.40 -22.44 -9.55
C ALA A 177 19.66 -21.60 -8.50
N ASN A 178 19.11 -22.26 -7.49
CA ASN A 178 18.37 -21.61 -6.41
C ASN A 178 18.97 -21.99 -5.04
N PRO A 179 19.42 -21.00 -4.23
CA PRO A 179 19.55 -19.59 -4.57
C PRO A 179 20.72 -19.33 -5.53
N ILE A 180 20.57 -18.36 -6.43
CA ILE A 180 21.56 -18.11 -7.49
C ILE A 180 22.87 -17.51 -6.95
N ASP A 181 22.79 -16.82 -5.82
CA ASP A 181 23.97 -16.23 -5.18
C ASP A 181 24.83 -17.26 -4.46
N ALA A 182 24.36 -18.50 -4.27
CA ALA A 182 25.18 -19.60 -3.76
C ALA A 182 26.14 -20.18 -4.79
N LEU A 183 26.03 -19.80 -6.06
CA LEU A 183 26.98 -20.21 -7.09
C LEU A 183 28.40 -19.75 -6.72
N GLY A 184 29.34 -20.71 -6.76
CA GLY A 184 30.75 -20.44 -6.54
C GLY A 184 31.39 -19.69 -7.71
N ASP A 185 32.65 -19.29 -7.52
CA ASP A 185 33.45 -18.65 -8.57
C ASP A 185 33.88 -19.61 -9.69
N GLU A 186 33.71 -20.93 -9.46
CA GLU A 186 34.06 -22.00 -10.39
C GLU A 186 33.07 -22.10 -11.56
N GLU A 187 33.46 -22.84 -12.59
CA GLU A 187 32.81 -22.85 -13.89
C GLU A 187 31.57 -23.76 -13.88
N ALA A 188 30.42 -23.24 -14.34
CA ALA A 188 29.34 -24.12 -14.80
C ALA A 188 29.78 -24.79 -16.10
N GLN A 189 29.98 -26.11 -16.07
CA GLN A 189 30.54 -26.87 -17.18
C GLN A 189 29.51 -27.83 -17.77
N TRP A 190 29.44 -27.81 -19.10
CA TRP A 190 28.55 -28.67 -19.86
C TRP A 190 29.36 -29.77 -20.55
N PHE A 191 28.87 -30.99 -20.48
CA PHE A 191 29.52 -32.17 -21.03
C PHE A 191 28.53 -33.05 -21.78
N VAL A 192 29.05 -33.79 -22.76
CA VAL A 192 28.32 -34.93 -23.33
C VAL A 192 28.72 -36.18 -22.55
N ALA A 193 27.80 -36.69 -21.74
CA ALA A 193 28.01 -37.90 -20.95
C ALA A 193 27.91 -39.16 -21.82
N VAL A 194 26.94 -39.20 -22.74
CA VAL A 194 26.70 -40.31 -23.69
C VAL A 194 26.43 -39.72 -25.08
N GLY A 195 26.97 -40.33 -26.14
CA GLY A 195 26.76 -39.88 -27.53
C GLY A 195 27.68 -38.75 -27.99
N LYS A 196 28.98 -38.79 -27.62
CA LYS A 196 29.99 -37.77 -28.01
C LYS A 196 30.22 -37.65 -29.52
N ASP A 197 29.83 -38.67 -30.27
CA ASP A 197 29.83 -38.70 -31.73
C ASP A 197 28.52 -38.18 -32.35
N LEU A 198 27.45 -38.06 -31.56
CA LEU A 198 26.13 -37.58 -31.97
C LEU A 198 25.94 -36.09 -31.73
N VAL A 199 26.42 -35.57 -30.59
CA VAL A 199 26.30 -34.15 -30.22
C VAL A 199 27.61 -33.61 -29.66
N SER A 200 27.78 -32.29 -29.77
CA SER A 200 28.70 -31.51 -28.94
C SER A 200 27.90 -30.55 -28.07
N VAL A 201 28.47 -30.15 -26.93
CA VAL A 201 27.89 -29.10 -26.09
C VAL A 201 28.97 -28.10 -25.73
N ASP A 202 28.64 -26.81 -25.87
CA ASP A 202 29.47 -25.72 -25.36
C ASP A 202 28.58 -24.61 -24.82
N ASN A 203 28.79 -24.24 -23.56
CA ASN A 203 28.00 -23.27 -22.79
C ASN A 203 26.48 -23.44 -22.94
N GLY A 204 26.00 -24.67 -22.79
CA GLY A 204 24.58 -25.00 -22.91
C GLY A 204 24.08 -25.07 -24.36
N ILE A 205 24.86 -24.69 -25.37
CA ILE A 205 24.49 -24.89 -26.78
C ILE A 205 24.84 -26.31 -27.19
N VAL A 206 23.80 -27.13 -27.38
CA VAL A 206 23.93 -28.50 -27.86
C VAL A 206 23.80 -28.49 -29.38
N ARG A 207 24.84 -28.99 -30.07
CA ARG A 207 24.91 -29.05 -31.54
C ARG A 207 24.89 -30.50 -32.00
N PRO A 208 24.01 -30.88 -32.92
CA PRO A 208 24.07 -32.20 -33.54
C PRO A 208 25.27 -32.29 -34.48
N LEU A 209 26.05 -33.37 -34.37
CA LEU A 209 27.23 -33.64 -35.21
C LEU A 209 26.91 -34.61 -36.35
N LYS A 210 25.97 -35.53 -36.12
CA LYS A 210 25.60 -36.59 -37.06
C LYS A 210 24.13 -37.00 -36.81
N ARG A 211 23.43 -37.40 -37.87
CA ARG A 211 22.16 -38.14 -37.75
C ARG A 211 22.42 -39.65 -37.59
N PRO A 212 21.69 -40.35 -36.71
CA PRO A 212 21.79 -41.80 -36.60
C PRO A 212 21.40 -42.45 -37.93
N THR A 213 22.07 -43.55 -38.28
CA THR A 213 21.67 -44.39 -39.42
C THR A 213 20.72 -45.49 -38.95
N THR A 214 19.96 -46.09 -39.87
CA THR A 214 18.96 -47.13 -39.55
C THR A 214 19.48 -48.21 -38.58
N GLY A 215 18.94 -48.22 -37.36
CA GLY A 215 19.30 -49.18 -36.29
C GLY A 215 20.26 -48.64 -35.22
N GLU A 216 20.78 -47.43 -35.38
CA GLU A 216 21.52 -46.69 -34.35
C GLU A 216 20.56 -45.85 -33.48
N SER A 217 20.87 -45.68 -32.19
CA SER A 217 20.13 -44.77 -31.32
C SER A 217 20.52 -43.32 -31.63
N GLY A 218 19.54 -42.43 -31.80
CA GLY A 218 19.74 -40.98 -31.92
C GLY A 218 19.87 -40.25 -30.58
N LEU A 219 19.85 -40.99 -29.47
CA LEU A 219 19.79 -40.42 -28.12
C LEU A 219 21.20 -40.13 -27.58
N ALA A 220 21.39 -38.90 -27.11
CA ALA A 220 22.58 -38.46 -26.39
C ALA A 220 22.19 -37.90 -25.01
N ILE A 221 23.10 -38.02 -24.05
CA ILE A 221 22.92 -37.50 -22.68
C ILE A 221 23.89 -36.36 -22.46
N VAL A 222 23.34 -35.21 -22.09
CA VAL A 222 24.10 -34.00 -21.75
C VAL A 222 24.08 -33.80 -20.24
N LYS A 223 25.21 -33.40 -19.69
CA LYS A 223 25.46 -33.17 -18.27
C LYS A 223 25.82 -31.71 -18.03
N LEU A 224 25.26 -31.14 -16.98
CA LEU A 224 25.70 -29.90 -16.35
C LEU A 224 26.38 -30.21 -15.02
N GLU A 225 27.55 -29.63 -14.76
CA GLU A 225 28.26 -29.61 -13.49
C GLU A 225 28.42 -28.17 -13.02
N LEU A 226 28.15 -27.89 -11.74
CA LEU A 226 28.48 -26.62 -11.11
C LEU A 226 28.89 -26.81 -9.66
N TYR A 227 29.67 -25.86 -9.13
CA TYR A 227 30.05 -25.83 -7.72
C TYR A 227 29.37 -24.66 -7.01
N ASP A 228 28.87 -24.92 -5.81
CA ASP A 228 28.47 -23.85 -4.91
C ASP A 228 29.67 -23.22 -4.18
N LYS A 229 29.44 -22.16 -3.41
CA LYS A 229 30.50 -21.46 -2.64
C LYS A 229 31.14 -22.34 -1.57
N ASP A 230 30.46 -23.40 -1.12
CA ASP A 230 31.00 -24.42 -0.22
C ASP A 230 31.83 -25.48 -0.96
N VAL A 231 32.01 -25.35 -2.27
CA VAL A 231 32.74 -26.29 -3.14
C VAL A 231 32.04 -27.65 -3.23
N THR A 232 30.72 -27.70 -3.03
CA THR A 232 29.90 -28.88 -3.28
C THR A 232 29.55 -28.95 -4.76
N LEU A 233 29.78 -30.12 -5.37
CA LEU A 233 29.43 -30.39 -6.77
C LEU A 233 27.94 -30.71 -6.90
N HIS A 234 27.27 -30.01 -7.81
CA HIS A 234 25.89 -30.25 -8.23
C HIS A 234 25.87 -30.71 -9.70
N GLU A 235 25.11 -31.75 -9.98
CA GLU A 235 25.01 -32.35 -11.31
C GLU A 235 23.56 -32.45 -11.79
N ARG A 236 23.35 -32.23 -13.09
CA ARG A 236 22.07 -32.50 -13.78
C ARG A 236 22.31 -33.14 -15.13
N TYR A 237 21.50 -34.13 -15.46
CA TYR A 237 21.54 -34.87 -16.71
C TYR A 237 20.21 -34.75 -17.44
N PHE A 238 20.23 -34.51 -18.74
CA PHE A 238 19.05 -34.52 -19.59
C PHE A 238 19.34 -35.22 -20.93
N ALA A 239 18.28 -35.74 -21.55
CA ALA A 239 18.37 -36.48 -22.80
C ALA A 239 18.01 -35.58 -24.00
N VAL A 240 18.73 -35.75 -25.10
CA VAL A 240 18.45 -35.13 -26.39
C VAL A 240 18.38 -36.19 -27.49
N ASP A 241 17.50 -36.00 -28.46
CA ASP A 241 17.35 -36.88 -29.63
C ASP A 241 17.69 -36.10 -30.91
N VAL A 242 18.70 -36.58 -31.65
CA VAL A 242 19.15 -35.96 -32.91
C VAL A 242 18.60 -36.63 -34.17
N SER A 243 17.62 -37.54 -34.03
CA SER A 243 17.01 -38.25 -35.16
C SER A 243 16.42 -37.29 -36.21
N ASP A 244 15.87 -36.16 -35.75
CA ASP A 244 15.22 -35.14 -36.58
C ASP A 244 16.17 -33.97 -36.94
N ALA A 245 17.47 -34.07 -36.61
CA ALA A 245 18.42 -32.98 -36.82
C ALA A 245 18.67 -32.71 -38.31
N VAL A 246 18.46 -31.46 -38.72
CA VAL A 246 18.58 -30.97 -40.10
C VAL A 246 19.92 -30.28 -40.31
N ALA A 247 20.34 -29.47 -39.34
CA ALA A 247 21.55 -28.66 -39.41
C ALA A 247 22.43 -28.88 -38.18
N SER A 248 23.74 -28.89 -38.39
CA SER A 248 24.75 -28.94 -37.32
C SER A 248 25.06 -27.57 -36.71
N GLN A 249 24.73 -26.49 -37.44
CA GLN A 249 25.13 -25.12 -37.12
C GLN A 249 24.11 -24.10 -37.60
N ASP A 250 24.01 -23.03 -36.83
CA ASP A 250 23.15 -21.86 -37.00
C ASP A 250 23.97 -20.60 -37.35
N SER A 251 25.30 -20.69 -37.33
CA SER A 251 26.21 -19.61 -37.70
C SER A 251 27.47 -20.15 -38.38
N VAL A 252 27.86 -19.60 -39.53
CA VAL A 252 29.04 -20.01 -40.30
C VAL A 252 29.81 -18.81 -40.83
N TYR A 253 31.14 -18.90 -40.78
CA TYR A 253 32.05 -17.96 -41.42
C TYR A 253 32.44 -18.47 -42.80
N ALA A 254 32.45 -17.58 -43.79
CA ALA A 254 32.82 -17.90 -45.16
C ALA A 254 33.77 -16.85 -45.76
N ASP A 255 34.61 -17.29 -46.68
CA ASP A 255 35.47 -16.38 -47.44
C ASP A 255 34.63 -15.55 -48.43
N SER A 256 35.11 -14.38 -48.83
CA SER A 256 34.40 -13.50 -49.78
C SER A 256 34.21 -14.11 -51.16
N GLU A 257 34.98 -15.14 -51.50
CA GLU A 257 34.89 -15.91 -52.74
C GLU A 257 34.12 -17.25 -52.58
N ALA A 258 33.59 -17.55 -51.39
CA ALA A 258 32.89 -18.82 -51.14
C ALA A 258 31.52 -18.87 -51.81
N ASP A 259 31.17 -20.05 -52.34
CA ASP A 259 29.82 -20.33 -52.84
C ASP A 259 28.86 -20.51 -51.66
N LEU A 260 27.92 -19.58 -51.53
CA LEU A 260 26.96 -19.54 -50.42
C LEU A 260 26.09 -20.81 -50.36
N GLU A 261 25.71 -21.38 -51.51
CA GLU A 261 24.94 -22.64 -51.54
C GLU A 261 25.77 -23.79 -50.95
N ALA A 262 27.07 -23.86 -51.28
CA ALA A 262 27.98 -24.87 -50.74
C ALA A 262 28.28 -24.66 -49.24
N VAL A 263 28.35 -23.41 -48.79
CA VAL A 263 28.52 -23.06 -47.36
C VAL A 263 27.31 -23.51 -46.55
N ILE A 264 26.10 -23.20 -47.00
CA ILE A 264 24.85 -23.63 -46.36
C ILE A 264 24.72 -25.15 -46.43
N GLN A 265 25.00 -25.76 -47.57
CA GLN A 265 24.96 -27.23 -47.70
C GLN A 265 25.92 -27.92 -46.72
N GLY A 266 27.07 -27.31 -46.43
CA GLY A 266 28.05 -27.82 -45.48
C GLY A 266 27.57 -27.88 -44.03
N THR A 267 26.52 -27.14 -43.65
CA THR A 267 25.93 -27.24 -42.30
C THR A 267 24.85 -28.29 -42.19
N LEU A 268 24.27 -28.71 -43.30
CA LEU A 268 23.17 -29.67 -43.33
C LEU A 268 23.67 -31.08 -43.02
N LEU A 269 22.98 -31.75 -42.10
CA LEU A 269 23.23 -33.15 -41.75
C LEU A 269 22.53 -34.13 -42.69
N ILE A 270 21.76 -33.62 -43.65
CA ILE A 270 20.99 -34.41 -44.61
C ILE A 270 21.81 -34.62 -45.88
N GLN A 271 22.09 -35.88 -46.23
CA GLN A 271 22.94 -36.20 -47.38
C GLN A 271 22.20 -36.79 -48.59
N ASN A 272 20.98 -37.31 -48.42
CA ASN A 272 20.22 -38.00 -49.49
C ASN A 272 18.98 -37.19 -49.93
N ASP A 273 18.75 -37.10 -51.25
CA ASP A 273 17.57 -36.48 -51.89
C ASP A 273 17.20 -35.07 -51.39
N LEU A 274 18.19 -34.34 -50.84
CA LEU A 274 18.02 -33.00 -50.32
C LEU A 274 17.78 -32.00 -51.44
N LYS A 275 16.66 -31.27 -51.35
CA LYS A 275 16.42 -30.06 -52.13
C LYS A 275 16.13 -28.92 -51.18
N PHE A 276 16.96 -27.89 -51.23
CA PHE A 276 16.78 -26.70 -50.41
C PHE A 276 16.87 -25.43 -51.28
N SER A 277 16.36 -24.36 -50.72
CA SER A 277 16.49 -23.00 -51.20
C SER A 277 16.79 -22.10 -50.01
N TYR A 278 17.42 -20.96 -50.26
CA TYR A 278 17.72 -19.99 -49.22
C TYR A 278 17.36 -18.58 -49.67
N SER A 279 16.95 -17.74 -48.72
CA SER A 279 16.65 -16.33 -48.94
C SER A 279 17.17 -15.48 -47.79
N SER A 280 17.82 -14.36 -48.11
CA SER A 280 18.26 -13.39 -47.10
C SER A 280 17.06 -12.67 -46.51
N ILE A 281 17.03 -12.54 -45.19
CA ILE A 281 16.02 -11.78 -44.43
C ILE A 281 16.57 -10.45 -43.87
N GLY A 282 17.84 -10.14 -44.13
CA GLY A 282 18.52 -8.92 -43.72
C GLY A 282 19.90 -9.18 -43.14
N GLY A 283 20.88 -8.33 -43.48
CA GLY A 283 22.27 -8.50 -43.07
C GLY A 283 22.87 -9.83 -43.56
N ASP A 284 23.56 -10.51 -42.65
CA ASP A 284 24.20 -11.82 -42.88
C ASP A 284 23.26 -13.02 -42.61
N VAL A 285 21.96 -12.79 -42.38
CA VAL A 285 21.01 -13.85 -42.00
C VAL A 285 20.21 -14.37 -43.19
N TYR A 286 20.13 -15.70 -43.30
CA TYR A 286 19.42 -16.43 -44.35
C TYR A 286 18.43 -17.42 -43.74
N VAL A 287 17.21 -17.49 -44.29
CA VAL A 287 16.27 -18.58 -44.05
C VAL A 287 16.53 -19.67 -45.08
N VAL A 288 16.74 -20.90 -44.61
CA VAL A 288 16.98 -22.08 -45.44
C VAL A 288 15.79 -23.00 -45.31
N SER A 289 15.04 -23.16 -46.40
CA SER A 289 13.85 -24.02 -46.45
C SER A 289 14.06 -25.13 -47.47
N GLY A 290 13.60 -26.33 -47.17
CA GLY A 290 13.81 -27.47 -48.06
C GLY A 290 12.97 -28.67 -47.70
N SER A 291 13.21 -29.75 -48.46
CA SER A 291 12.63 -31.04 -48.15
C SER A 291 13.61 -32.16 -48.43
N TYR A 292 13.45 -33.25 -47.68
CA TYR A 292 14.19 -34.49 -47.84
C TYR A 292 13.25 -35.67 -47.66
N THR A 293 13.68 -36.85 -48.11
CA THR A 293 12.96 -38.09 -47.81
C THR A 293 13.64 -38.74 -46.61
N ASP A 294 12.90 -38.99 -45.53
CA ASP A 294 13.44 -39.65 -44.35
C ASP A 294 13.71 -41.14 -44.62
N GLU A 295 14.29 -41.83 -43.63
CA GLU A 295 14.63 -43.24 -43.75
C GLU A 295 13.40 -44.17 -43.92
N LYS A 296 12.18 -43.68 -43.64
CA LYS A 296 10.91 -44.39 -43.83
C LYS A 296 10.33 -44.17 -45.22
N GLY A 297 10.97 -43.35 -46.05
CA GLY A 297 10.47 -43.00 -47.38
C GLY A 297 9.44 -41.88 -47.37
N GLU A 298 9.24 -41.19 -46.24
CA GLU A 298 8.30 -40.08 -46.11
C GLU A 298 9.00 -38.75 -46.41
N LYS A 299 8.29 -37.85 -47.10
CA LYS A 299 8.79 -36.51 -47.41
C LYS A 299 8.67 -35.64 -46.16
N GLN A 300 9.79 -35.15 -45.66
CA GLN A 300 9.87 -34.18 -44.57
C GLN A 300 10.22 -32.80 -45.12
N GLU A 301 9.60 -31.77 -44.59
CA GLU A 301 9.92 -30.36 -44.89
C GLU A 301 10.64 -29.75 -43.69
N PHE A 302 11.57 -28.85 -43.95
CA PHE A 302 12.32 -28.17 -42.91
C PHE A 302 12.52 -26.70 -43.26
N GLU A 303 12.68 -25.89 -42.22
CA GLU A 303 13.06 -24.50 -42.31
C GLU A 303 13.91 -24.15 -41.08
N PHE A 304 15.01 -23.43 -41.27
CA PHE A 304 15.81 -22.87 -40.18
C PHE A 304 16.56 -21.61 -40.63
N GLU A 305 16.97 -20.80 -39.65
CA GLU A 305 17.78 -19.61 -39.88
C GLU A 305 19.26 -19.91 -39.71
N ILE A 306 20.09 -19.34 -40.58
CA ILE A 306 21.55 -19.41 -40.50
C ILE A 306 22.16 -18.03 -40.70
N ASN A 307 23.09 -17.67 -39.82
CA ASN A 307 23.92 -16.49 -39.96
C ASN A 307 25.19 -16.83 -40.75
N VAL A 308 25.41 -16.20 -41.90
CA VAL A 308 26.57 -16.43 -42.77
C VAL A 308 27.38 -15.14 -42.90
N SER A 309 28.47 -15.04 -42.15
CA SER A 309 29.38 -13.91 -42.23
C SER A 309 30.42 -14.12 -43.33
N ILE A 310 30.38 -13.25 -44.35
CA ILE A 310 31.21 -13.36 -45.56
C ILE A 310 32.32 -12.29 -45.55
N GLY A 311 33.58 -12.73 -45.42
CA GLY A 311 34.80 -11.91 -45.49
C GLY A 311 35.42 -11.49 -44.14
N GLY A 312 36.76 -11.33 -44.11
CA GLY A 312 37.51 -10.77 -42.97
C GLY A 312 38.47 -11.77 -42.29
N ALA A 313 37.95 -12.59 -41.38
CA ALA A 313 38.74 -13.59 -40.64
C ALA A 313 38.24 -15.01 -40.97
N LYS A 314 39.16 -15.99 -41.04
CA LYS A 314 38.81 -17.40 -41.31
C LYS A 314 38.19 -18.14 -40.12
N TRP A 315 37.77 -17.39 -39.11
CA TRP A 315 37.28 -17.86 -37.83
C TRP A 315 36.51 -16.74 -37.12
N GLY A 316 35.74 -17.07 -36.08
CA GLY A 316 35.03 -16.09 -35.26
C GLY A 316 34.35 -16.70 -34.04
N PHE A 317 33.45 -15.93 -33.41
CA PHE A 317 32.71 -16.34 -32.20
C PHE A 317 31.56 -17.28 -32.55
N ILE A 318 31.49 -18.43 -31.87
CA ILE A 318 30.40 -19.41 -32.01
C ILE A 318 29.63 -19.62 -30.70
N ASP A 319 29.82 -18.77 -29.70
CA ASP A 319 29.18 -18.88 -28.38
C ASP A 319 27.69 -18.48 -28.35
N GLY A 320 27.17 -17.85 -29.41
CA GLY A 320 25.76 -17.47 -29.52
C GLY A 320 25.28 -16.35 -28.57
N TYR A 321 26.13 -15.75 -27.73
CA TYR A 321 25.71 -14.73 -26.77
C TYR A 321 25.64 -13.34 -27.40
N SER A 322 24.48 -12.71 -27.50
CA SER A 322 24.37 -11.26 -27.75
C SER A 322 24.07 -10.48 -26.46
N THR A 323 23.53 -11.17 -25.46
CA THR A 323 23.21 -10.65 -24.13
C THR A 323 23.66 -11.65 -23.07
N ILE A 324 24.21 -11.16 -21.97
CA ILE A 324 24.60 -11.93 -20.78
C ILE A 324 24.16 -11.20 -19.52
N TYR A 325 24.01 -11.93 -18.42
CA TYR A 325 23.42 -11.40 -17.18
C TYR A 325 24.39 -11.47 -16.01
N THR A 326 24.49 -10.41 -15.21
CA THR A 326 25.13 -10.46 -13.89
C THR A 326 24.41 -11.48 -13.00
N ASN A 327 25.05 -11.94 -11.93
CA ASN A 327 24.47 -12.92 -10.99
C ASN A 327 23.92 -14.20 -11.67
N ASN A 328 24.49 -14.62 -12.79
CA ASN A 328 24.03 -15.80 -13.55
C ASN A 328 25.17 -16.81 -13.80
N GLY A 329 26.19 -16.78 -12.94
CA GLY A 329 27.46 -17.48 -13.13
C GLY A 329 28.32 -16.90 -14.25
N ASN A 330 29.42 -17.60 -14.55
CA ASN A 330 30.36 -17.21 -15.60
C ASN A 330 29.87 -17.70 -16.97
N TYR A 331 30.11 -16.90 -18.01
CA TYR A 331 29.93 -17.29 -19.41
C TYR A 331 31.30 -17.63 -20.01
N PHE A 332 31.33 -18.30 -21.16
CA PHE A 332 32.59 -18.57 -21.86
C PHE A 332 32.50 -18.19 -23.34
N ALA A 333 33.58 -17.64 -23.86
CA ALA A 333 33.73 -17.42 -25.30
C ALA A 333 34.15 -18.72 -25.98
N ALA A 334 33.51 -19.02 -27.11
CA ALA A 334 33.81 -20.17 -27.96
C ALA A 334 34.12 -19.69 -29.38
N PHE A 335 35.09 -20.32 -30.04
CA PHE A 335 35.58 -19.92 -31.36
C PHE A 335 35.49 -21.07 -32.37
N GLY A 336 35.30 -20.76 -33.65
CA GLY A 336 35.24 -21.74 -34.73
C GLY A 336 35.74 -21.21 -36.06
N TYR A 337 36.07 -22.12 -36.99
CA TYR A 337 36.63 -21.84 -38.33
C TYR A 337 35.57 -21.65 -39.42
N ILE A 338 36.02 -21.20 -40.61
CA ILE A 338 35.26 -21.29 -41.87
C ILE A 338 34.77 -22.72 -42.10
N GLY A 339 33.48 -22.87 -42.41
CA GLY A 339 32.85 -24.19 -42.57
C GLY A 339 32.48 -24.87 -41.25
N GLY A 340 32.69 -24.20 -40.10
CA GLY A 340 31.98 -24.48 -38.87
C GLY A 340 32.70 -25.28 -37.78
N ALA A 341 33.88 -25.83 -38.04
CA ALA A 341 34.58 -26.61 -37.01
C ALA A 341 34.93 -25.75 -35.78
N ALA A 342 34.55 -26.17 -34.58
CA ALA A 342 34.96 -25.53 -33.33
C ALA A 342 36.49 -25.64 -33.13
N PHE A 343 37.09 -24.63 -32.53
CA PHE A 343 38.51 -24.65 -32.17
C PHE A 343 38.78 -25.75 -31.15
N ASP A 344 39.93 -26.41 -31.28
CA ASP A 344 40.43 -27.26 -30.21
C ASP A 344 40.94 -26.41 -29.02
N GLU A 345 41.29 -27.07 -27.93
CA GLU A 345 41.72 -26.40 -26.70
C GLU A 345 43.03 -25.60 -26.87
N ASN A 346 43.96 -26.07 -27.70
CA ASN A 346 45.23 -25.36 -27.93
C ASN A 346 44.99 -24.14 -28.83
N GLU A 347 44.10 -24.27 -29.80
CA GLU A 347 43.71 -23.18 -30.70
C GLU A 347 42.96 -22.08 -29.94
N THR A 348 42.08 -22.45 -29.01
CA THR A 348 41.37 -21.51 -28.14
C THR A 348 42.35 -20.68 -27.29
N GLN A 349 43.41 -21.30 -26.76
CA GLN A 349 44.46 -20.62 -26.01
C GLN A 349 45.34 -19.69 -26.86
N SER A 350 45.36 -19.86 -28.18
CA SER A 350 46.13 -18.99 -29.08
C SER A 350 45.41 -17.68 -29.41
N VAL A 351 44.13 -17.56 -29.07
CA VAL A 351 43.34 -16.32 -29.20
C VAL A 351 43.64 -15.41 -28.01
N VAL A 352 43.86 -14.12 -28.24
CA VAL A 352 43.88 -13.09 -27.19
C VAL A 352 42.51 -12.40 -27.18
N LEU A 353 41.78 -12.52 -26.07
CA LEU A 353 40.46 -11.90 -25.90
C LEU A 353 40.51 -10.71 -24.93
N THR A 354 39.94 -9.59 -25.33
CA THR A 354 39.80 -8.39 -24.49
C THR A 354 38.39 -7.82 -24.53
N SER A 355 37.99 -7.15 -23.46
CA SER A 355 36.75 -6.36 -23.38
C SER A 355 37.07 -4.88 -23.55
N SER A 356 36.19 -4.12 -24.20
CA SER A 356 36.29 -2.66 -24.28
C SER A 356 36.12 -1.95 -22.94
N ASP A 357 35.46 -2.59 -21.96
CA ASP A 357 35.30 -2.11 -20.59
C ASP A 357 35.32 -3.29 -19.60
N ASP A 358 36.41 -3.41 -18.85
CA ASP A 358 36.65 -4.47 -17.87
C ASP A 358 35.86 -4.30 -16.57
N LYS A 359 35.22 -3.13 -16.37
CA LYS A 359 34.32 -2.86 -15.24
C LYS A 359 32.89 -3.33 -15.49
N VAL A 360 32.53 -3.52 -16.75
CA VAL A 360 31.22 -4.06 -17.18
C VAL A 360 31.32 -5.56 -17.41
N LEU A 361 32.36 -5.99 -18.15
CA LEU A 361 32.62 -7.39 -18.45
C LEU A 361 34.11 -7.69 -18.31
N SER A 362 34.47 -8.49 -17.29
CA SER A 362 35.83 -8.96 -17.13
C SER A 362 36.07 -10.21 -17.99
N VAL A 363 37.25 -10.27 -18.61
CA VAL A 363 37.67 -11.40 -19.44
C VAL A 363 38.93 -11.99 -18.84
N GLY A 364 38.94 -13.31 -18.64
CA GLY A 364 40.08 -14.04 -18.12
C GLY A 364 40.20 -15.43 -18.74
N LEU A 365 41.39 -16.00 -18.73
CA LEU A 365 41.58 -17.40 -19.12
C LEU A 365 41.43 -18.26 -17.86
N SER A 366 40.49 -19.20 -17.89
CA SER A 366 40.26 -20.16 -16.80
C SER A 366 40.35 -21.57 -17.38
N GLY A 367 41.30 -22.35 -16.86
CA GLY A 367 41.70 -23.62 -17.47
C GLY A 367 42.12 -23.44 -18.94
N ARG A 368 41.28 -23.93 -19.86
CA ARG A 368 41.50 -23.89 -21.32
C ARG A 368 40.43 -23.10 -22.09
N LYS A 369 39.53 -22.40 -21.38
CA LYS A 369 38.45 -21.59 -21.97
C LYS A 369 38.57 -20.12 -21.55
N TRP A 370 38.08 -19.23 -22.41
CA TRP A 370 37.99 -17.80 -22.11
C TRP A 370 36.73 -17.52 -21.31
N LYS A 371 36.90 -17.21 -20.02
CA LYS A 371 35.85 -16.86 -19.06
C LYS A 371 35.44 -15.39 -19.23
N LEU A 372 34.15 -15.17 -19.29
CA LEU A 372 33.46 -13.89 -19.36
C LEU A 372 32.68 -13.72 -18.04
N THR A 373 33.08 -12.75 -17.22
CA THR A 373 32.46 -12.46 -15.92
C THR A 373 31.71 -11.14 -16.00
N PRO A 374 30.36 -11.16 -16.11
CA PRO A 374 29.57 -9.95 -16.12
C PRO A 374 29.57 -9.31 -14.73
N LEU A 375 30.02 -8.06 -14.65
CA LEU A 375 30.19 -7.34 -13.37
C LEU A 375 29.12 -6.27 -13.15
N LYS A 376 28.64 -5.64 -14.22
CA LYS A 376 27.66 -4.56 -14.16
C LYS A 376 26.87 -4.47 -15.46
N ALA A 377 25.63 -3.98 -15.45
CA ALA A 377 24.91 -3.68 -16.68
C ALA A 377 25.66 -2.66 -17.57
N GLY A 378 25.63 -2.87 -18.88
CA GLY A 378 26.30 -2.01 -19.86
C GLY A 378 26.43 -2.68 -21.23
N LYS A 379 26.98 -1.95 -22.21
CA LYS A 379 27.32 -2.51 -23.52
C LYS A 379 28.84 -2.53 -23.68
N VAL A 380 29.38 -3.64 -24.15
CA VAL A 380 30.82 -3.81 -24.39
C VAL A 380 31.05 -4.46 -25.74
N THR A 381 32.22 -4.20 -26.30
CA THR A 381 32.73 -4.92 -27.47
C THR A 381 33.81 -5.89 -27.00
N LEU A 382 33.61 -7.18 -27.27
CA LEU A 382 34.64 -8.20 -27.15
C LEU A 382 35.50 -8.19 -28.40
N ARG A 383 36.83 -8.13 -28.23
CA ARG A 383 37.81 -8.17 -29.31
C ARG A 383 38.68 -9.40 -29.16
N ALA A 384 38.62 -10.30 -30.15
CA ALA A 384 39.43 -11.51 -30.23
C ALA A 384 40.50 -11.37 -31.32
N GLU A 385 41.77 -11.63 -30.98
CA GLU A 385 42.92 -11.53 -31.90
C GLU A 385 43.67 -12.86 -31.98
N LYS A 386 43.88 -13.36 -33.21
CA LYS A 386 44.65 -14.60 -33.49
C LYS A 386 45.38 -14.45 -34.83
N ASP A 387 46.67 -14.76 -34.85
CA ASP A 387 47.52 -14.72 -36.05
C ASP A 387 47.46 -13.38 -36.83
N GLY A 388 47.21 -12.27 -36.12
CA GLY A 388 47.07 -10.92 -36.70
C GLY A 388 45.68 -10.60 -37.29
N ALA A 389 44.74 -11.55 -37.26
CA ALA A 389 43.33 -11.31 -37.60
C ALA A 389 42.54 -10.93 -36.33
N VAL A 390 41.63 -9.97 -36.46
CA VAL A 390 40.79 -9.47 -35.37
C VAL A 390 39.32 -9.71 -35.70
N VAL A 391 38.57 -10.22 -34.74
CA VAL A 391 37.11 -10.36 -34.79
C VAL A 391 36.52 -9.66 -33.59
N GLU A 392 35.43 -8.92 -33.79
CA GLU A 392 34.75 -8.16 -32.74
C GLU A 392 33.28 -8.57 -32.62
N LYS A 393 32.76 -8.49 -31.41
CA LYS A 393 31.36 -8.82 -31.08
C LYS A 393 30.82 -7.87 -30.02
N GLU A 394 29.66 -7.27 -30.26
CA GLU A 394 28.95 -6.50 -29.24
C GLU A 394 28.23 -7.45 -28.28
N ILE A 395 28.37 -7.20 -26.97
CA ILE A 395 27.69 -7.90 -25.89
C ILE A 395 26.95 -6.87 -25.04
N VAL A 396 25.67 -7.11 -24.81
CA VAL A 396 24.88 -6.37 -23.82
C VAL A 396 24.93 -7.14 -22.50
N VAL A 397 25.48 -6.52 -21.46
CA VAL A 397 25.37 -7.01 -20.09
C VAL A 397 24.11 -6.43 -19.46
N ARG A 398 23.22 -7.30 -19.01
CA ARG A 398 22.02 -6.98 -18.23
C ARG A 398 22.22 -7.40 -16.78
N GLU A 399 21.44 -6.83 -15.89
CA GLU A 399 21.39 -7.27 -14.49
C GLU A 399 20.40 -8.42 -14.30
N ARG A 400 20.74 -9.40 -13.46
CA ARG A 400 19.76 -10.29 -12.84
C ARG A 400 19.61 -9.84 -11.38
N PRO A 401 18.65 -8.95 -11.07
CA PRO A 401 18.42 -8.55 -9.69
C PRO A 401 17.98 -9.74 -8.83
N LEU A 402 18.33 -9.71 -7.55
CA LEU A 402 17.94 -10.74 -6.58
C LEU A 402 16.54 -10.48 -5.98
N VAL A 403 16.14 -9.21 -5.93
CA VAL A 403 14.82 -8.72 -5.47
C VAL A 403 14.47 -7.48 -6.31
N ILE A 404 13.19 -7.25 -6.57
CA ILE A 404 12.67 -6.03 -7.20
C ILE A 404 11.63 -5.38 -6.31
N PHE A 405 11.51 -4.05 -6.40
CA PHE A 405 10.61 -3.24 -5.59
C PHE A 405 9.62 -2.52 -6.51
N GLN A 406 8.32 -2.66 -6.28
CA GLN A 406 7.30 -1.93 -7.02
C GLN A 406 7.03 -0.56 -6.38
N ASP A 407 6.51 0.40 -7.17
CA ASP A 407 6.13 1.73 -6.67
C ASP A 407 5.06 1.68 -5.56
N LEU A 408 4.23 0.63 -5.56
CA LEU A 408 3.23 0.34 -4.54
C LEU A 408 3.45 -1.09 -4.03
N VAL A 409 3.27 -1.28 -2.73
CA VAL A 409 3.47 -2.56 -2.05
C VAL A 409 2.22 -2.98 -1.28
N THR A 410 2.12 -4.25 -0.86
CA THR A 410 0.91 -4.76 -0.20
C THR A 410 0.56 -3.98 1.07
N ALA A 411 1.55 -3.51 1.84
CA ALA A 411 1.29 -2.63 2.98
C ALA A 411 0.56 -1.32 2.60
N ASP A 412 0.78 -0.77 1.40
CA ASP A 412 0.07 0.42 0.91
C ASP A 412 -1.43 0.17 0.70
N SER A 413 -1.86 -1.09 0.61
CA SER A 413 -3.27 -1.47 0.44
C SER A 413 -4.03 -1.63 1.78
N GLN A 414 -3.32 -1.56 2.90
CA GLN A 414 -3.86 -1.92 4.22
C GLN A 414 -3.75 -0.77 5.21
N LEU A 415 -4.51 0.29 4.98
CA LEU A 415 -4.57 1.45 5.87
C LEU A 415 -6.01 1.73 6.30
N GLY A 416 -6.16 2.52 7.35
CA GLY A 416 -7.46 2.96 7.84
C GLY A 416 -8.12 1.97 8.78
N ILE A 417 -9.41 2.16 9.04
CA ILE A 417 -10.20 1.26 9.88
C ILE A 417 -10.58 0.02 9.06
N ARG A 418 -10.84 0.18 7.76
CA ARG A 418 -11.16 -0.95 6.88
C ARG A 418 -9.96 -1.86 6.61
N MET A 419 -8.74 -1.31 6.66
CA MET A 419 -7.51 -1.98 6.23
C MET A 419 -7.63 -2.54 4.81
N ASP A 420 -8.34 -1.82 3.95
CA ASP A 420 -8.76 -2.27 2.62
C ASP A 420 -8.90 -1.07 1.68
N ARG A 421 -7.79 -0.71 1.04
CA ARG A 421 -7.69 0.41 0.11
C ARG A 421 -8.42 0.10 -1.20
N THR A 422 -9.19 1.09 -1.64
CA THR A 422 -9.88 1.08 -2.94
C THR A 422 -9.30 2.13 -3.89
N TRP A 423 -9.51 1.94 -5.18
CA TRP A 423 -9.01 2.78 -6.26
C TRP A 423 -10.14 3.28 -7.12
N GLY A 424 -10.06 4.54 -7.51
CA GLY A 424 -10.90 5.07 -8.57
C GLY A 424 -10.47 4.52 -9.92
N THR A 425 -11.34 4.64 -10.90
CA THR A 425 -11.05 4.19 -12.27
C THR A 425 -10.41 5.27 -13.13
N GLU A 426 -10.31 6.49 -12.61
CA GLU A 426 -9.77 7.67 -13.28
C GLU A 426 -8.79 8.42 -12.35
N TRP A 427 -7.94 9.26 -12.94
CA TRP A 427 -6.96 10.13 -12.28
C TRP A 427 -7.10 11.55 -12.81
N VAL A 428 -6.67 12.53 -12.00
CA VAL A 428 -6.54 13.91 -12.46
C VAL A 428 -5.18 14.07 -13.14
N LYS A 429 -5.16 14.62 -14.35
CA LYS A 429 -3.94 14.92 -15.11
C LYS A 429 -3.96 16.36 -15.59
N THR A 430 -2.88 17.08 -15.35
CA THR A 430 -2.68 18.44 -15.87
C THR A 430 -1.54 18.44 -16.88
N GLU A 431 -1.84 18.74 -18.14
CA GLU A 431 -0.85 18.89 -19.21
C GLU A 431 -1.08 20.21 -19.95
N ASN A 432 -0.01 20.94 -20.23
CA ASN A 432 -0.07 22.24 -20.92
C ASN A 432 -1.03 23.28 -20.29
N GLY A 433 -1.30 23.16 -18.98
CA GLY A 433 -2.23 24.02 -18.25
C GLY A 433 -3.70 23.61 -18.36
N GLU A 434 -4.02 22.53 -19.07
CA GLU A 434 -5.35 21.94 -19.12
C GLU A 434 -5.40 20.74 -18.16
N THR A 435 -6.35 20.79 -17.22
CA THR A 435 -6.62 19.69 -16.30
C THR A 435 -7.82 18.88 -16.79
N ALA A 436 -7.67 17.56 -16.86
CA ALA A 436 -8.70 16.63 -17.29
C ALA A 436 -8.63 15.30 -16.52
N TYR A 437 -9.70 14.52 -16.60
CA TYR A 437 -9.67 13.12 -16.14
C TYR A 437 -8.96 12.25 -17.16
N THR A 438 -8.16 11.30 -16.69
CA THR A 438 -7.51 10.26 -17.49
C THR A 438 -7.77 8.89 -16.88
N SER A 439 -7.85 7.84 -17.70
CA SER A 439 -7.86 6.45 -17.24
C SER A 439 -6.47 5.78 -17.32
N ASP A 440 -5.45 6.59 -17.64
CA ASP A 440 -4.05 6.15 -17.70
C ASP A 440 -3.41 6.29 -16.31
N PHE A 441 -2.93 5.18 -15.76
CA PHE A 441 -2.12 5.15 -14.54
C PHE A 441 -0.77 4.50 -14.81
N ARG A 442 0.29 5.04 -14.21
CA ARG A 442 1.65 4.52 -14.36
C ARG A 442 2.04 3.73 -13.12
N MET A 443 2.56 2.53 -13.32
CA MET A 443 3.21 1.72 -12.30
C MET A 443 4.64 1.42 -12.73
N GLY A 444 5.61 1.61 -11.84
CA GLY A 444 7.01 1.32 -12.06
C GLY A 444 7.61 0.33 -11.08
N ILE A 445 8.87 -0.02 -11.37
CA ILE A 445 9.80 -0.63 -10.44
C ILE A 445 10.70 0.48 -9.88
N ARG A 446 10.89 0.50 -8.56
CA ARG A 446 11.83 1.37 -7.85
C ARG A 446 13.26 0.85 -8.01
N GLY A 447 14.21 1.75 -8.22
CA GLY A 447 15.64 1.42 -8.33
C GLY A 447 16.08 1.03 -9.76
N ASP A 448 17.16 1.67 -10.21
CA ASP A 448 17.90 1.46 -11.47
C ASP A 448 17.10 1.27 -12.78
N THR A 449 16.85 2.41 -13.44
CA THR A 449 16.28 2.49 -14.78
C THR A 449 17.08 1.69 -15.81
N ASN A 450 16.45 0.66 -16.39
CA ASN A 450 16.87 -0.05 -17.61
C ASN A 450 18.03 -1.05 -17.51
N ALA A 451 18.45 -1.46 -16.30
CA ALA A 451 19.55 -2.42 -16.14
C ALA A 451 19.14 -3.87 -16.43
N PHE A 452 17.86 -4.21 -16.25
CA PHE A 452 17.30 -5.56 -16.44
C PHE A 452 15.95 -5.50 -17.16
N ASP A 453 15.54 -6.63 -17.74
CA ASP A 453 14.31 -6.78 -18.50
C ASP A 453 13.15 -7.25 -17.60
N VAL A 454 11.95 -6.74 -17.84
CA VAL A 454 10.77 -6.97 -17.00
C VAL A 454 9.58 -7.36 -17.86
N LEU A 455 8.90 -8.43 -17.46
CA LEU A 455 7.61 -8.83 -17.95
C LEU A 455 6.51 -8.33 -17.00
N TRP A 456 5.61 -7.49 -17.52
CA TRP A 456 4.39 -7.11 -16.81
C TRP A 456 3.21 -7.96 -17.25
N THR A 457 2.46 -8.49 -16.29
CA THR A 457 1.20 -9.21 -16.51
C THR A 457 0.13 -8.64 -15.59
N ALA A 458 -1.12 -8.65 -16.03
CA ALA A 458 -2.25 -8.26 -15.19
C ALA A 458 -3.29 -9.39 -15.12
N THR A 459 -3.83 -9.64 -13.93
CA THR A 459 -4.96 -10.55 -13.73
C THR A 459 -6.12 -9.73 -13.19
N VAL A 460 -7.26 -9.74 -13.88
CA VAL A 460 -8.47 -9.02 -13.48
C VAL A 460 -9.54 -10.02 -13.05
N THR A 461 -10.18 -9.77 -11.91
CA THR A 461 -11.19 -10.61 -11.24
C THR A 461 -12.35 -9.74 -10.75
N ASP A 462 -13.42 -10.39 -10.28
CA ASP A 462 -14.60 -9.75 -9.65
C ASP A 462 -15.39 -8.76 -10.53
N PHE A 463 -15.33 -8.93 -11.86
CA PHE A 463 -16.25 -8.25 -12.79
C PHE A 463 -17.33 -9.22 -13.29
N GLU A 464 -18.42 -8.72 -13.91
CA GLU A 464 -19.46 -9.54 -14.56
C GLU A 464 -18.87 -10.38 -15.72
N GLY A 465 -18.21 -11.52 -15.43
CA GLY A 465 -17.66 -12.40 -16.47
C GLY A 465 -16.52 -13.36 -16.11
N GLY A 466 -15.91 -13.29 -14.91
CA GLY A 466 -14.89 -14.25 -14.47
C GLY A 466 -13.49 -13.67 -14.28
N THR A 467 -12.45 -14.44 -14.58
CA THR A 467 -11.04 -14.03 -14.51
C THR A 467 -10.49 -13.79 -15.91
N VAL A 468 -9.83 -12.66 -16.14
CA VAL A 468 -9.17 -12.32 -17.42
C VAL A 468 -7.69 -12.04 -17.17
N ASN A 469 -6.84 -12.69 -17.96
CA ASN A 469 -5.40 -12.46 -17.93
C ASN A 469 -5.02 -11.52 -19.08
N VAL A 470 -4.37 -10.42 -18.73
CA VAL A 470 -3.82 -9.43 -19.66
C VAL A 470 -2.35 -9.76 -19.87
N ALA A 471 -2.01 -10.00 -21.14
CA ALA A 471 -0.73 -10.54 -21.60
C ALA A 471 0.39 -9.47 -21.68
N PRO A 472 1.64 -9.88 -21.91
CA PRO A 472 2.86 -9.09 -21.70
C PRO A 472 2.95 -7.73 -22.39
N ALA A 473 3.60 -6.77 -21.73
CA ALA A 473 4.16 -5.58 -22.34
C ALA A 473 5.71 -5.69 -22.33
N TYR A 474 6.32 -6.17 -23.43
CA TYR A 474 7.78 -6.30 -23.56
C TYR A 474 8.43 -5.05 -24.18
N GLY A 475 9.54 -4.61 -23.58
CA GLY A 475 10.68 -3.91 -24.20
C GLY A 475 10.46 -3.07 -25.47
N GLY A 476 9.51 -2.13 -25.48
CA GLY A 476 9.39 -1.12 -26.55
C GLY A 476 8.78 -1.59 -27.88
N THR A 477 8.28 -2.82 -27.99
CA THR A 477 7.55 -3.29 -29.18
C THR A 477 6.09 -3.57 -28.83
N GLU A 478 5.15 -3.08 -29.65
CA GLU A 478 3.72 -3.36 -29.46
C GLU A 478 3.48 -4.88 -29.55
N PRO A 479 2.73 -5.49 -28.61
CA PRO A 479 2.39 -6.90 -28.68
C PRO A 479 1.60 -7.21 -29.96
N THR A 480 1.86 -8.37 -30.55
CA THR A 480 1.14 -8.83 -31.75
C THR A 480 -0.32 -9.15 -31.43
N GLU A 481 -1.23 -9.04 -32.41
CA GLU A 481 -2.68 -9.36 -32.22
C GLU A 481 -2.90 -10.79 -31.67
N GLU A 482 -1.98 -11.72 -31.94
CA GLU A 482 -2.01 -13.10 -31.46
C GLU A 482 -1.65 -13.23 -29.97
N GLN A 483 -0.80 -12.33 -29.44
CA GLN A 483 -0.42 -12.26 -28.02
C GLN A 483 -1.49 -11.57 -27.16
N LEU A 484 -2.42 -10.83 -27.77
CA LEU A 484 -3.50 -10.09 -27.09
C LEU A 484 -4.82 -10.88 -26.98
N ALA A 485 -4.90 -12.08 -27.56
CA ALA A 485 -6.12 -12.90 -27.54
C ALA A 485 -6.03 -13.95 -26.40
N PRO A 486 -6.79 -13.75 -25.31
CA PRO A 486 -8.15 -14.29 -25.34
C PRO A 486 -9.21 -13.33 -24.76
N ILE A 487 -10.21 -13.03 -25.60
CA ILE A 487 -11.59 -12.62 -25.25
C ILE A 487 -11.68 -11.46 -24.23
N GLY A 488 -11.63 -10.22 -24.74
CA GLY A 488 -12.14 -9.04 -24.03
C GLY A 488 -11.11 -8.23 -23.22
N ALA A 489 -9.87 -8.69 -23.06
CA ALA A 489 -8.83 -7.99 -22.27
C ALA A 489 -8.63 -6.50 -22.67
N GLU A 490 -8.65 -6.17 -23.96
CA GLU A 490 -8.58 -4.77 -24.45
C GLU A 490 -9.71 -3.88 -23.92
N GLU A 491 -10.87 -4.47 -23.59
CA GLU A 491 -12.01 -3.74 -23.05
C GLU A 491 -11.86 -3.43 -21.55
N TYR A 492 -10.93 -4.06 -20.82
CA TYR A 492 -10.73 -3.86 -19.38
C TYR A 492 -9.49 -3.03 -19.08
N VAL A 493 -8.33 -3.48 -19.57
CA VAL A 493 -7.01 -2.92 -19.25
C VAL A 493 -6.06 -3.12 -20.42
N ARG A 494 -5.39 -2.05 -20.85
CA ARG A 494 -4.28 -2.11 -21.82
C ARG A 494 -2.97 -1.71 -21.15
N LEU A 495 -1.97 -2.59 -21.20
CA LEU A 495 -0.61 -2.32 -20.73
C LEU A 495 0.22 -1.70 -21.87
N ILE A 496 0.88 -0.57 -21.61
CA ILE A 496 1.68 0.17 -22.59
C ILE A 496 3.09 0.39 -22.01
N PRO A 497 4.15 -0.14 -22.63
CA PRO A 497 5.53 0.15 -22.22
C PRO A 497 5.85 1.64 -22.37
N VAL A 498 6.60 2.21 -21.42
CA VAL A 498 7.03 3.61 -21.47
C VAL A 498 8.40 3.73 -22.19
N GLY A 499 8.50 3.22 -23.42
CA GLY A 499 9.67 3.36 -24.32
C GLY A 499 11.03 2.82 -23.83
N ASP A 500 12.06 2.89 -24.70
CA ASP A 500 13.40 2.33 -24.51
C ASP A 500 14.16 2.99 -23.34
N GLY A 501 13.92 2.55 -22.11
CA GLY A 501 14.50 3.23 -20.95
C GLY A 501 13.84 2.97 -19.61
N THR A 502 12.53 2.70 -19.60
CA THR A 502 11.79 2.69 -18.33
C THR A 502 11.20 1.33 -18.04
N GLN A 503 11.36 0.88 -16.80
CA GLN A 503 10.74 -0.35 -16.28
C GLN A 503 9.30 -0.10 -15.81
N ALA A 504 8.66 0.93 -16.34
CA ALA A 504 7.31 1.31 -16.00
C ALA A 504 6.34 0.90 -17.10
N VAL A 505 5.13 0.57 -16.67
CA VAL A 505 3.99 0.30 -17.52
C VAL A 505 2.93 1.36 -17.28
N VAL A 506 2.28 1.82 -18.36
CA VAL A 506 1.04 2.59 -18.28
C VAL A 506 -0.12 1.63 -18.47
N MET A 507 -1.01 1.60 -17.50
CA MET A 507 -2.29 0.90 -17.57
C MET A 507 -3.34 1.88 -18.05
N ARG A 508 -3.94 1.61 -19.20
CA ARG A 508 -5.11 2.33 -19.70
C ARG A 508 -6.36 1.52 -19.39
N LEU A 509 -7.18 2.00 -18.47
CA LEU A 509 -8.38 1.33 -18.00
C LEU A 509 -9.62 1.72 -18.82
N ASN A 510 -10.61 0.83 -18.87
CA ASN A 510 -11.98 1.19 -19.22
C ASN A 510 -12.79 1.46 -17.95
N PRO A 511 -13.10 2.73 -17.63
CA PRO A 511 -13.67 3.08 -16.34
C PRO A 511 -15.01 2.40 -16.01
N GLN A 512 -15.82 2.10 -17.02
CA GLN A 512 -17.14 1.49 -16.81
C GLN A 512 -17.06 -0.02 -16.54
N LYS A 513 -16.02 -0.69 -17.06
CA LYS A 513 -15.84 -2.14 -16.92
C LYS A 513 -15.05 -2.51 -15.66
N MET A 514 -14.29 -1.57 -15.12
CA MET A 514 -13.44 -1.78 -13.93
C MET A 514 -14.15 -1.48 -12.60
N LEU A 515 -15.39 -1.00 -12.61
CA LEU A 515 -16.12 -0.75 -11.35
C LEU A 515 -16.29 -2.05 -10.55
N GLY A 516 -15.83 -2.04 -9.29
CA GLY A 516 -15.86 -3.20 -8.39
C GLY A 516 -14.86 -4.32 -8.71
N ALA A 517 -14.10 -4.20 -9.80
CA ALA A 517 -13.14 -5.23 -10.21
C ALA A 517 -11.89 -5.22 -9.32
N THR A 518 -11.23 -6.36 -9.21
CA THR A 518 -9.92 -6.51 -8.57
C THR A 518 -8.87 -6.82 -9.65
N MET A 519 -7.79 -6.04 -9.73
CA MET A 519 -6.69 -6.22 -10.66
C MET A 519 -5.38 -6.45 -9.92
N THR A 520 -4.73 -7.58 -10.15
CA THR A 520 -3.36 -7.84 -9.70
C THR A 520 -2.39 -7.59 -10.85
N LEU A 521 -1.44 -6.69 -10.65
CA LEU A 521 -0.38 -6.39 -11.59
C LEU A 521 0.94 -6.99 -11.09
N THR A 522 1.54 -7.86 -11.90
CA THR A 522 2.76 -8.60 -11.55
C THR A 522 3.89 -8.23 -12.49
N ALA A 523 5.01 -7.77 -11.92
CA ALA A 523 6.29 -7.61 -12.59
C ALA A 523 7.15 -8.85 -12.35
N SER A 524 7.67 -9.45 -13.41
CA SER A 524 8.60 -10.60 -13.36
C SER A 524 9.89 -10.26 -14.08
N VAL A 525 11.03 -10.51 -13.44
CA VAL A 525 12.34 -10.30 -14.08
C VAL A 525 12.56 -11.33 -15.16
N LEU A 526 13.13 -10.90 -16.28
CA LEU A 526 13.43 -11.74 -17.43
C LEU A 526 14.93 -11.98 -17.56
N VAL A 527 15.30 -13.24 -17.75
CA VAL A 527 16.65 -13.67 -18.10
C VAL A 527 16.52 -14.61 -19.31
N ASP A 528 17.25 -14.30 -20.38
CA ASP A 528 17.14 -15.02 -21.66
C ASP A 528 15.67 -15.17 -22.14
N ASN A 529 14.90 -14.07 -22.05
CA ASN A 529 13.45 -13.98 -22.34
C ASN A 529 12.52 -14.85 -21.47
N ARG A 530 13.03 -15.49 -20.41
CA ARG A 530 12.26 -16.32 -19.48
C ARG A 530 11.98 -15.57 -18.17
N PRO A 531 10.75 -15.58 -17.65
CA PRO A 531 10.46 -15.05 -16.32
C PRO A 531 11.12 -15.92 -15.25
N ILE A 532 11.88 -15.27 -14.38
CA ILE A 532 12.54 -15.88 -13.22
C ILE A 532 11.55 -15.82 -12.05
N GLY A 533 10.88 -16.95 -11.78
CA GLY A 533 9.70 -17.01 -10.89
C GLY A 533 9.93 -16.56 -9.44
N ASN A 534 11.17 -16.64 -8.95
CA ASN A 534 11.56 -16.19 -7.60
C ASN A 534 11.89 -14.70 -7.52
N VAL A 535 11.90 -13.96 -8.64
CA VAL A 535 12.13 -12.50 -8.66
C VAL A 535 10.93 -11.82 -9.30
N THR A 536 9.82 -11.81 -8.56
CA THR A 536 8.56 -11.18 -8.94
C THR A 536 8.06 -10.24 -7.86
N ALA A 537 7.36 -9.19 -8.27
CA ALA A 537 6.64 -8.28 -7.38
C ALA A 537 5.22 -8.11 -7.90
N SER A 538 4.24 -8.05 -7.00
CA SER A 538 2.84 -7.89 -7.37
C SER A 538 2.13 -6.91 -6.44
N PHE A 539 1.22 -6.14 -7.02
CA PHE A 539 0.31 -5.28 -6.28
C PHE A 539 -1.13 -5.51 -6.77
N THR A 540 -2.08 -5.54 -5.83
CA THR A 540 -3.49 -5.75 -6.13
C THR A 540 -4.29 -4.46 -5.91
N PHE A 541 -4.86 -3.96 -6.99
CA PHE A 541 -5.79 -2.84 -7.02
C PHE A 541 -7.22 -3.36 -6.86
N LYS A 542 -7.95 -2.87 -5.86
CA LYS A 542 -9.41 -3.06 -5.76
C LYS A 542 -10.09 -1.79 -6.22
N PHE A 543 -10.84 -1.84 -7.32
CA PHE A 543 -11.53 -0.68 -7.85
C PHE A 543 -12.87 -0.47 -7.16
N HIS A 544 -13.23 0.80 -7.00
CA HIS A 544 -14.46 1.19 -6.34
C HIS A 544 -15.69 0.91 -7.22
N ASP A 545 -16.84 0.62 -6.60
CA ASP A 545 -18.08 0.21 -7.29
C ASP A 545 -18.77 1.35 -8.06
N ILE A 546 -18.29 2.58 -7.92
CA ILE A 546 -18.92 3.80 -8.45
C ILE A 546 -17.86 4.64 -9.15
N PRO A 547 -18.21 5.30 -10.29
CA PRO A 547 -17.29 6.19 -10.99
C PRO A 547 -16.66 7.22 -10.07
N SER A 548 -15.36 7.11 -9.91
CA SER A 548 -14.60 7.89 -8.96
C SER A 548 -13.19 8.19 -9.48
N VAL A 549 -12.61 9.26 -8.95
CA VAL A 549 -11.30 9.76 -9.33
C VAL A 549 -10.32 9.65 -8.18
N ASN A 550 -9.14 9.14 -8.48
CA ASN A 550 -8.00 9.12 -7.57
C ASN A 550 -7.39 10.51 -7.45
N VAL A 551 -7.19 10.97 -6.21
CA VAL A 551 -6.53 12.24 -5.91
C VAL A 551 -5.41 12.03 -4.90
N TYR A 552 -4.29 12.73 -5.13
CA TYR A 552 -3.08 12.69 -4.33
C TYR A 552 -2.79 14.05 -3.68
N THR A 553 -3.27 15.13 -4.28
CA THR A 553 -3.00 16.50 -3.82
C THR A 553 -4.27 17.30 -3.58
N TRP A 554 -4.12 18.42 -2.85
CA TRP A 554 -5.20 19.37 -2.65
C TRP A 554 -5.74 19.92 -3.97
N ASP A 555 -4.88 20.26 -4.93
CA ASP A 555 -5.28 20.85 -6.21
C ASP A 555 -6.13 19.89 -7.04
N GLU A 556 -5.74 18.61 -7.08
CA GLU A 556 -6.51 17.56 -7.77
C GLU A 556 -7.88 17.34 -7.11
N MET A 557 -7.91 17.33 -5.78
CA MET A 557 -9.15 17.19 -5.02
C MET A 557 -10.07 18.40 -5.25
N TYR A 558 -9.54 19.62 -5.11
CA TYR A 558 -10.28 20.86 -5.31
C TYR A 558 -10.84 20.97 -6.73
N TRP A 559 -10.02 20.66 -7.74
CA TRP A 559 -10.47 20.64 -9.13
C TRP A 559 -11.58 19.60 -9.35
N SER A 560 -11.44 18.40 -8.79
CA SER A 560 -12.46 17.34 -8.91
C SER A 560 -13.79 17.74 -8.26
N VAL A 561 -13.74 18.32 -7.06
CA VAL A 561 -14.93 18.86 -6.38
C VAL A 561 -15.61 19.93 -7.23
N CYS A 562 -14.85 20.89 -7.76
CA CYS A 562 -15.39 21.99 -8.56
C CYS A 562 -15.99 21.53 -9.90
N ASN A 563 -15.48 20.43 -10.49
CA ASN A 563 -16.02 19.87 -11.74
C ASN A 563 -17.22 18.93 -11.52
N MET A 564 -17.54 18.55 -10.28
CA MET A 564 -18.79 17.92 -9.83
C MET A 564 -19.23 16.64 -10.59
N ASN A 565 -18.31 15.87 -11.16
CA ASN A 565 -18.65 14.73 -12.05
C ASN A 565 -18.33 13.34 -11.47
N ARG A 566 -17.56 13.24 -10.39
CA ARG A 566 -17.04 11.98 -9.83
C ARG A 566 -16.96 12.02 -8.32
N ASP A 567 -17.10 10.86 -7.69
CA ASP A 567 -16.72 10.70 -6.28
C ASP A 567 -15.18 10.69 -6.16
N ILE A 568 -14.67 11.01 -4.97
CA ILE A 568 -13.24 11.23 -4.74
C ILE A 568 -12.67 10.07 -3.94
N ILE A 569 -11.53 9.53 -4.39
CA ILE A 569 -10.76 8.53 -3.67
C ILE A 569 -9.37 9.06 -3.38
N MET A 570 -9.04 9.23 -2.10
CA MET A 570 -7.73 9.69 -1.69
C MET A 570 -6.72 8.56 -1.81
N GLN A 571 -5.59 8.86 -2.45
CA GLN A 571 -4.46 7.93 -2.61
C GLN A 571 -3.21 8.38 -1.83
N SER A 572 -3.31 9.50 -1.11
CA SER A 572 -2.32 10.00 -0.15
C SER A 572 -2.97 10.96 0.86
N ALA A 573 -2.21 11.33 1.90
CA ALA A 573 -2.62 12.40 2.81
C ALA A 573 -2.70 13.74 2.09
N ILE A 574 -3.74 14.52 2.38
CA ILE A 574 -3.99 15.83 1.78
C ILE A 574 -4.07 16.87 2.88
N THR A 575 -3.17 17.85 2.82
CA THR A 575 -3.20 19.04 3.68
C THR A 575 -3.65 20.22 2.87
N VAL A 576 -4.65 20.95 3.38
CA VAL A 576 -5.11 22.20 2.76
C VAL A 576 -4.04 23.28 2.96
N PRO A 577 -3.55 23.94 1.90
CA PRO A 577 -2.51 24.96 2.04
C PRO A 577 -2.99 26.18 2.84
N ASP A 578 -2.13 26.73 3.70
CA ASP A 578 -2.44 27.91 4.54
C ASP A 578 -2.86 29.15 3.72
N GLU A 579 -2.33 29.27 2.49
CA GLU A 579 -2.58 30.38 1.58
C GLU A 579 -4.03 30.43 1.09
N VAL A 580 -4.71 29.28 1.01
CA VAL A 580 -6.16 29.18 0.75
C VAL A 580 -6.95 29.93 1.83
N PHE A 581 -6.39 30.05 3.03
CA PHE A 581 -7.03 30.71 4.16
C PHE A 581 -6.55 32.16 4.33
N ALA A 582 -5.30 32.47 3.97
CA ALA A 582 -4.72 33.81 4.10
C ALA A 582 -5.11 34.79 2.97
N ALA A 583 -5.36 34.30 1.75
CA ALA A 583 -5.70 35.15 0.60
C ALA A 583 -7.16 35.66 0.61
N ASN A 584 -8.04 35.01 1.39
CA ASN A 584 -9.49 35.16 1.28
C ASN A 584 -10.05 36.09 2.36
N ASN A 585 -9.71 37.37 2.26
CA ASN A 585 -10.49 38.44 2.88
C ASN A 585 -11.82 38.58 2.11
N ALA A 586 -12.85 37.85 2.56
CA ALA A 586 -14.29 38.05 2.32
C ALA A 586 -15.04 37.28 1.21
N ASP A 587 -14.43 36.50 0.30
CA ASP A 587 -15.17 35.97 -0.87
C ASP A 587 -15.08 34.45 -1.20
N VAL A 588 -14.38 33.62 -0.41
CA VAL A 588 -14.51 32.13 -0.56
C VAL A 588 -15.49 31.62 0.48
N ASP A 589 -16.75 31.89 0.21
CA ASP A 589 -17.90 31.57 1.06
C ASP A 589 -18.25 30.07 1.12
N ALA A 590 -17.65 29.22 0.28
CA ALA A 590 -17.61 27.76 0.43
C ALA A 590 -16.96 27.04 -0.74
N ILE A 591 -16.46 25.84 -0.48
CA ILE A 591 -16.25 24.79 -1.48
C ILE A 591 -17.56 23.99 -1.59
N ASP A 592 -18.34 24.22 -2.63
CA ASP A 592 -19.57 23.45 -2.85
C ASP A 592 -19.22 21.97 -3.18
N MET A 593 -19.42 21.06 -2.24
CA MET A 593 -19.18 19.62 -2.42
C MET A 593 -20.46 18.88 -2.78
N ARG A 594 -20.40 18.12 -3.87
CA ARG A 594 -21.50 17.21 -4.27
C ARG A 594 -21.07 15.74 -4.36
N SER A 595 -19.79 15.50 -4.15
CA SER A 595 -19.13 14.19 -4.28
C SER A 595 -18.96 13.56 -2.90
N SER A 596 -19.10 12.24 -2.84
CA SER A 596 -18.64 11.47 -1.68
C SER A 596 -17.10 11.40 -1.69
N MET A 597 -16.51 11.22 -0.50
CA MET A 597 -15.08 11.08 -0.30
C MET A 597 -14.75 9.76 0.38
N TYR A 598 -13.84 9.01 -0.21
CA TYR A 598 -13.31 7.75 0.30
C TYR A 598 -11.81 7.95 0.57
N GLY A 599 -11.39 7.84 1.82
CA GLY A 599 -10.05 8.27 2.23
C GLY A 599 -8.99 7.18 2.26
N ASN A 600 -9.35 5.88 2.19
CA ASN A 600 -8.41 4.76 2.32
C ASN A 600 -7.47 4.85 3.55
N GLY A 601 -7.96 5.39 4.66
CA GLY A 601 -7.19 5.64 5.89
C GLY A 601 -6.28 6.87 5.85
N PHE A 602 -6.19 7.59 4.73
CA PHE A 602 -5.35 8.78 4.63
C PHE A 602 -5.90 9.96 5.45
N LEU A 603 -4.96 10.84 5.83
CA LEU A 603 -5.26 12.05 6.58
C LEU A 603 -5.70 13.17 5.64
N PHE A 604 -6.83 13.78 5.97
CA PHE A 604 -7.30 15.04 5.44
C PHE A 604 -7.13 16.12 6.52
N GLN A 605 -6.21 17.07 6.31
CA GLN A 605 -5.84 18.06 7.32
C GLN A 605 -6.15 19.50 6.88
N MET A 606 -6.85 20.24 7.74
CA MET A 606 -7.30 21.62 7.49
C MET A 606 -6.58 22.61 8.43
N THR A 607 -5.34 23.01 8.11
CA THR A 607 -4.52 23.90 8.97
C THR A 607 -5.02 25.34 9.08
N GLY A 608 -6.11 25.69 8.40
CA GLY A 608 -6.68 27.03 8.40
C GLY A 608 -7.20 27.47 9.76
N VAL A 609 -6.94 28.74 10.10
CA VAL A 609 -7.44 29.39 11.31
C VAL A 609 -8.34 30.56 10.96
N ALA A 610 -9.58 30.54 11.48
CA ALA A 610 -10.48 31.70 11.41
C ALA A 610 -10.51 32.47 12.74
N PRO A 611 -10.53 33.81 12.76
CA PRO A 611 -10.70 34.60 13.99
C PRO A 611 -12.08 34.38 14.64
N HIS A 612 -12.15 34.23 15.97
CA HIS A 612 -13.38 34.19 16.78
C HIS A 612 -14.12 35.53 16.74
N ASP A 613 -13.41 36.63 16.49
CA ASP A 613 -13.84 38.02 16.64
C ASP A 613 -14.95 38.38 15.64
N LYS A 614 -15.07 37.59 14.56
CA LYS A 614 -16.15 37.64 13.59
C LYS A 614 -17.17 36.51 13.82
N LEU A 615 -17.49 36.26 15.09
CA LEU A 615 -18.79 35.73 15.49
C LEU A 615 -19.88 36.72 15.06
N SER A 616 -20.20 36.78 13.77
CA SER A 616 -21.54 37.16 13.40
C SER A 616 -22.42 36.05 13.96
N VAL A 617 -23.04 36.32 15.10
CA VAL A 617 -24.44 36.05 15.46
C VAL A 617 -25.20 35.09 14.50
N PHE A 618 -24.71 33.85 14.25
CA PHE A 618 -25.13 32.82 13.24
C PHE A 618 -24.40 32.76 11.88
N GLY A 619 -23.49 33.67 11.53
CA GLY A 619 -22.56 33.57 10.40
C GLY A 619 -21.13 33.26 10.87
N ILE A 620 -20.79 31.98 10.77
CA ILE A 620 -19.48 31.42 11.08
C ILE A 620 -18.61 31.64 9.84
N GLU A 621 -17.73 32.65 9.83
CA GLU A 621 -16.62 32.71 8.87
C GLU A 621 -15.62 31.62 9.28
N GLY A 622 -15.79 30.42 8.73
CA GLY A 622 -14.83 29.32 8.77
C GLY A 622 -14.96 28.60 7.44
N HIS A 623 -13.84 28.25 6.80
CA HIS A 623 -13.81 27.77 5.43
C HIS A 623 -14.77 26.59 5.21
N PHE A 624 -15.72 26.78 4.31
CA PHE A 624 -16.92 25.96 4.25
C PHE A 624 -16.77 24.85 3.21
N TYR A 625 -17.39 23.70 3.47
CA TYR A 625 -17.86 22.82 2.40
C TYR A 625 -19.39 22.89 2.35
N HIS A 626 -19.93 23.39 1.25
CA HIS A 626 -21.37 23.54 1.02
C HIS A 626 -21.88 22.32 0.28
N PHE A 627 -22.75 21.54 0.91
CA PHE A 627 -23.28 20.37 0.26
C PHE A 627 -24.59 20.73 -0.43
N MET A 628 -24.55 20.74 -1.76
CA MET A 628 -25.75 20.89 -2.59
C MET A 628 -26.29 19.50 -2.91
N LYS A 629 -27.62 19.36 -3.00
CA LYS A 629 -28.32 18.14 -3.41
C LYS A 629 -27.52 17.40 -4.51
N GLY A 630 -27.13 16.17 -4.20
CA GLY A 630 -26.30 15.34 -5.08
C GLY A 630 -26.87 15.31 -6.49
N GLN A 631 -26.08 15.79 -7.45
CA GLN A 631 -26.34 15.56 -8.87
C GLN A 631 -25.20 14.66 -9.34
N GLN A 632 -25.45 13.36 -9.45
CA GLN A 632 -24.67 12.56 -10.39
C GLN A 632 -25.32 12.73 -11.77
N THR A 633 -24.55 13.22 -12.75
CA THR A 633 -24.85 13.01 -14.16
C THR A 633 -24.02 11.83 -14.65
N VAL A 634 -24.50 10.63 -14.36
CA VAL A 634 -24.21 9.46 -15.20
C VAL A 634 -25.52 9.16 -15.93
N SER A 635 -25.48 9.06 -17.25
CA SER A 635 -26.62 8.80 -18.15
C SER A 635 -27.82 9.77 -18.16
N GLY A 636 -27.79 10.90 -17.46
CA GLY A 636 -28.87 11.89 -17.49
C GLY A 636 -30.05 11.61 -16.54
N GLU A 637 -29.91 10.67 -15.61
CA GLU A 637 -30.88 10.40 -14.55
C GLU A 637 -30.36 10.93 -13.20
N VAL A 638 -31.18 11.73 -12.49
CA VAL A 638 -30.84 12.31 -11.18
C VAL A 638 -31.20 11.32 -10.07
N TYR A 639 -30.19 10.74 -9.40
CA TYR A 639 -30.37 9.93 -8.19
C TYR A 639 -30.23 10.79 -6.92
N ASP A 640 -31.13 10.60 -5.96
CA ASP A 640 -31.09 11.21 -4.63
C ASP A 640 -30.14 10.40 -3.71
N ARG A 641 -28.83 10.53 -3.93
CA ARG A 641 -27.81 9.88 -3.09
C ARG A 641 -27.28 10.87 -2.05
N GLY A 642 -27.19 10.40 -0.80
CA GLY A 642 -26.52 11.13 0.28
C GLY A 642 -25.02 11.25 0.07
N ILE A 643 -24.37 12.12 0.86
CA ILE A 643 -22.91 12.27 0.86
C ILE A 643 -22.31 11.32 1.88
N VAL A 644 -21.26 10.62 1.46
CA VAL A 644 -20.51 9.68 2.31
C VAL A 644 -19.08 10.19 2.46
N PHE A 645 -18.60 10.20 3.70
CA PHE A 645 -17.19 10.24 4.05
C PHE A 645 -16.84 8.86 4.59
N GLU A 646 -15.93 8.15 3.94
CA GLU A 646 -15.61 6.78 4.31
C GLU A 646 -14.12 6.55 4.51
N ASP A 647 -13.77 5.82 5.56
CA ASP A 647 -12.43 5.31 5.86
C ASP A 647 -11.35 6.38 5.73
N MET A 648 -11.41 7.42 6.58
CA MET A 648 -10.50 8.56 6.48
C MET A 648 -10.19 9.16 7.84
N ARG A 649 -8.99 9.74 7.98
CA ARG A 649 -8.62 10.53 9.16
C ARG A 649 -8.86 12.00 8.85
N ILE A 650 -9.52 12.72 9.74
CA ILE A 650 -9.83 14.15 9.58
C ILE A 650 -9.25 14.90 10.75
N SER A 651 -8.44 15.92 10.46
CA SER A 651 -7.81 16.73 11.49
C SER A 651 -7.85 18.23 11.18
N GLY A 652 -8.09 19.03 12.20
CA GLY A 652 -7.99 20.48 12.13
C GLY A 652 -6.56 21.00 12.34
N MET A 653 -5.76 20.35 13.19
CA MET A 653 -4.39 20.76 13.53
C MET A 653 -3.48 19.54 13.67
N PRO A 654 -2.16 19.66 13.38
CA PRO A 654 -1.24 18.55 13.57
C PRO A 654 -1.28 18.00 15.01
N THR A 655 -1.42 18.88 16.01
CA THR A 655 -1.45 18.50 17.42
C THR A 655 -2.55 19.20 18.22
N MET A 656 -2.95 18.60 19.36
CA MET A 656 -3.85 19.23 20.33
C MET A 656 -3.25 20.50 20.96
N ASP A 657 -1.95 20.53 21.21
CA ASP A 657 -1.29 21.70 21.80
C ASP A 657 -1.37 22.92 20.88
N GLU A 658 -1.20 22.73 19.57
CA GLU A 658 -1.39 23.79 18.58
C GLU A 658 -2.85 24.25 18.55
N LEU A 659 -3.80 23.31 18.56
CA LEU A 659 -5.22 23.61 18.61
C LEU A 659 -5.59 24.44 19.86
N VAL A 660 -5.07 24.09 21.02
CA VAL A 660 -5.31 24.84 22.27
C VAL A 660 -4.76 26.25 22.15
N LYS A 661 -3.51 26.41 21.69
CA LYS A 661 -2.87 27.73 21.51
C LYS A 661 -3.68 28.64 20.60
N ILE A 662 -4.17 28.14 19.47
CA ILE A 662 -4.99 28.96 18.56
C ILE A 662 -6.36 29.26 19.18
N SER A 663 -6.95 28.31 19.91
CA SER A 663 -8.26 28.50 20.54
C SER A 663 -8.21 29.56 21.65
N GLU A 664 -7.14 29.59 22.43
CA GLU A 664 -6.87 30.63 23.43
C GLU A 664 -6.63 32.02 22.83
N GLN A 665 -6.14 32.08 21.58
CA GLN A 665 -6.04 33.32 20.81
C GLN A 665 -7.37 33.76 20.22
N GLY A 666 -8.47 33.05 20.51
CA GLY A 666 -9.73 33.27 19.84
C GLY A 666 -9.62 32.93 18.36
N LYS A 667 -9.06 31.78 17.99
CA LYS A 667 -9.15 31.24 16.63
C LYS A 667 -9.73 29.84 16.64
N SER A 668 -10.20 29.35 15.50
CA SER A 668 -10.79 28.01 15.42
C SER A 668 -10.41 27.28 14.12
N SER A 669 -10.45 25.96 14.18
CA SER A 669 -10.38 25.07 13.02
C SER A 669 -11.57 24.10 13.05
N TYR A 670 -12.31 24.02 11.94
CA TYR A 670 -13.57 23.28 11.84
C TYR A 670 -13.59 22.39 10.60
N PHE A 671 -14.06 21.15 10.75
CA PHE A 671 -14.61 20.39 9.64
C PHE A 671 -16.13 20.60 9.62
N PHE A 672 -16.60 21.51 8.76
CA PHE A 672 -17.99 21.96 8.71
C PHE A 672 -18.73 21.38 7.51
N CYS A 673 -19.85 20.67 7.77
CA CYS A 673 -20.74 20.18 6.74
C CYS A 673 -22.05 20.97 6.77
N ARG A 674 -22.18 21.98 5.90
CA ARG A 674 -23.43 22.73 5.78
C ARG A 674 -24.37 22.05 4.80
N SER A 675 -25.46 21.50 5.33
CA SER A 675 -26.57 20.99 4.53
C SER A 675 -27.68 22.06 4.48
N TRP A 676 -28.08 22.44 3.26
CA TRP A 676 -29.16 23.41 3.03
C TRP A 676 -30.46 22.72 2.62
N SER A 677 -30.46 21.41 2.40
CA SER A 677 -31.64 20.63 2.08
C SER A 677 -31.74 19.34 2.91
N SER A 678 -32.76 18.53 2.64
CA SER A 678 -33.03 17.22 3.23
C SER A 678 -31.96 16.16 2.88
N GLU A 679 -30.68 16.48 3.00
CA GLU A 679 -29.58 15.61 2.59
C GLU A 679 -29.31 14.53 3.65
N LYS A 680 -28.91 13.35 3.17
CA LYS A 680 -28.39 12.26 4.01
C LYS A 680 -26.87 12.39 4.07
N ILE A 681 -26.30 12.50 5.27
CA ILE A 681 -24.85 12.58 5.50
C ILE A 681 -24.43 11.35 6.28
N THR A 682 -23.40 10.67 5.80
CA THR A 682 -22.82 9.49 6.47
C THR A 682 -21.33 9.71 6.65
N TYR A 683 -20.86 9.61 7.89
CA TYR A 683 -19.46 9.34 8.19
C TYR A 683 -19.35 7.86 8.55
N ARG A 684 -18.49 7.15 7.84
CA ARG A 684 -18.28 5.73 8.04
C ARG A 684 -16.79 5.42 8.17
N TYR A 685 -16.39 4.71 9.21
CA TYR A 685 -14.97 4.32 9.39
C TYR A 685 -14.03 5.53 9.47
N CYS A 686 -14.51 6.68 9.91
CA CYS A 686 -13.70 7.90 10.02
C CYS A 686 -13.07 8.05 11.41
N GLN A 687 -11.86 8.60 11.47
CA GLN A 687 -11.24 9.08 12.71
C GLN A 687 -11.19 10.61 12.68
N ILE A 688 -11.76 11.29 13.68
CA ILE A 688 -11.92 12.75 13.67
C ILE A 688 -11.41 13.35 14.97
N TYR A 689 -10.32 14.11 14.88
CA TYR A 689 -9.54 14.59 16.03
C TYR A 689 -8.85 15.93 15.76
N ASN A 690 -8.30 16.57 16.80
CA ASN A 690 -7.60 17.85 16.74
C ASN A 690 -8.39 18.97 16.03
N CYS A 691 -9.71 18.97 16.15
CA CYS A 691 -10.59 20.02 15.66
C CYS A 691 -11.15 20.87 16.81
N THR A 692 -11.52 22.13 16.53
CA THR A 692 -12.30 22.92 17.51
C THR A 692 -13.64 22.21 17.76
N LYS A 693 -14.32 21.79 16.68
CA LYS A 693 -15.46 20.86 16.67
C LYS A 693 -15.18 19.81 15.61
N GLY A 694 -15.26 18.53 15.96
CA GLY A 694 -14.91 17.44 15.03
C GLY A 694 -15.85 17.39 13.81
N VAL A 695 -17.16 17.26 14.04
CA VAL A 695 -18.17 17.32 12.99
C VAL A 695 -19.19 18.40 13.29
N HIS A 696 -19.66 19.15 12.30
CA HIS A 696 -20.75 20.11 12.51
C HIS A 696 -21.73 20.07 11.34
N ALA A 697 -22.99 19.70 11.60
CA ALA A 697 -24.03 19.53 10.58
C ALA A 697 -25.30 20.32 10.90
N HIS A 698 -25.90 20.94 9.88
CA HIS A 698 -27.10 21.76 9.99
C HIS A 698 -28.25 21.15 9.19
N GLY A 699 -29.35 20.80 9.85
CA GLY A 699 -30.62 20.50 9.17
C GLY A 699 -30.64 19.28 8.22
N SER A 700 -29.76 18.30 8.42
CA SER A 700 -29.77 17.03 7.67
C SER A 700 -30.96 16.15 8.06
N ASP A 701 -31.58 15.49 7.08
CA ASP A 701 -32.70 14.56 7.31
C ASP A 701 -32.25 13.22 7.89
N LEU A 702 -31.03 12.78 7.55
CA LEU A 702 -30.43 11.59 8.11
C LEU A 702 -28.94 11.82 8.29
N PHE A 703 -28.50 11.83 9.54
CA PHE A 703 -27.10 11.89 9.90
C PHE A 703 -26.68 10.55 10.48
N THR A 704 -25.66 9.91 9.88
CA THR A 704 -25.17 8.59 10.30
C THR A 704 -23.69 8.68 10.67
N LEU A 705 -23.35 8.16 11.85
CA LEU A 705 -21.98 7.84 12.25
C LEU A 705 -21.89 6.32 12.42
N GLU A 706 -21.08 5.69 11.58
CA GLU A 706 -20.92 4.24 11.56
C GLU A 706 -19.45 3.85 11.65
N GLY A 707 -19.03 3.12 12.68
CA GLY A 707 -17.63 2.67 12.75
C GLY A 707 -16.62 3.80 12.99
N CYS A 708 -17.03 4.95 13.52
CA CYS A 708 -16.17 6.13 13.67
C CYS A 708 -15.48 6.19 15.04
N ILE A 709 -14.28 6.78 15.06
CA ILE A 709 -13.56 7.19 16.27
C ILE A 709 -13.55 8.73 16.32
N ILE A 710 -14.26 9.33 17.27
CA ILE A 710 -14.43 10.79 17.33
C ILE A 710 -14.06 11.33 18.70
N GLY A 711 -13.13 12.27 18.77
CA GLY A 711 -12.75 12.97 19.99
C GLY A 711 -11.31 13.43 19.93
N ASP A 712 -10.72 13.76 21.08
CA ASP A 712 -9.51 14.59 21.16
C ASP A 712 -9.73 15.92 20.42
N ASN A 713 -10.84 16.59 20.75
CA ASN A 713 -11.26 17.85 20.14
C ASN A 713 -11.41 18.94 21.21
N TYR A 714 -11.21 20.20 20.83
CA TYR A 714 -11.15 21.30 21.80
C TYR A 714 -12.50 21.58 22.47
N THR A 715 -13.63 21.56 21.74
CA THR A 715 -14.97 21.79 22.33
C THR A 715 -15.84 20.53 22.35
N THR A 716 -16.16 19.93 21.22
CA THR A 716 -16.99 18.72 21.12
C THR A 716 -16.50 17.85 19.97
N GLY A 717 -16.76 16.53 20.06
CA GLY A 717 -16.56 15.63 18.94
C GLY A 717 -17.47 15.97 17.75
N GLY A 718 -18.68 16.46 17.99
CA GLY A 718 -19.49 17.07 16.96
C GLY A 718 -20.76 17.78 17.43
N GLU A 719 -21.29 18.66 16.59
CA GLU A 719 -22.50 19.44 16.82
C GLU A 719 -23.51 19.24 15.70
N LEU A 720 -24.75 18.90 16.05
CA LEU A 720 -25.87 18.76 15.13
C LEU A 720 -26.93 19.80 15.45
N ALA A 721 -27.14 20.71 14.50
CA ALA A 721 -28.04 21.84 14.67
C ALA A 721 -29.34 21.63 13.87
N TYR A 722 -30.49 21.52 14.55
CA TYR A 722 -31.79 21.24 13.93
C TYR A 722 -32.76 22.43 13.99
N SER A 723 -33.59 22.61 12.96
CA SER A 723 -34.69 23.57 12.95
C SER A 723 -36.04 22.93 13.30
N VAL A 724 -37.08 23.73 13.49
CA VAL A 724 -38.46 23.21 13.64
C VAL A 724 -38.98 22.51 12.39
N ALA A 725 -38.59 22.96 11.19
CA ALA A 725 -38.94 22.26 9.97
C ALA A 725 -38.36 20.84 9.97
N ASN A 726 -37.14 20.69 10.49
CA ASN A 726 -36.47 19.39 10.67
C ASN A 726 -37.17 18.51 11.73
N HIS A 727 -37.65 19.08 12.83
CA HIS A 727 -38.46 18.34 13.80
C HIS A 727 -39.68 17.70 13.11
N ASN A 728 -40.36 18.45 12.25
CA ASN A 728 -41.59 18.01 11.60
C ASN A 728 -41.35 17.08 10.40
N SER A 729 -40.15 17.08 9.81
CA SER A 729 -39.79 16.21 8.68
C SER A 729 -39.39 14.79 9.09
N GLY A 730 -39.13 14.55 10.38
CA GLY A 730 -38.75 13.23 10.88
C GLY A 730 -37.25 12.93 10.77
N CYS A 731 -36.40 13.95 10.93
CA CYS A 731 -34.94 13.78 10.89
C CYS A 731 -34.43 12.71 11.85
N LYS A 732 -33.35 12.03 11.44
CA LYS A 732 -32.76 10.90 12.17
C LYS A 732 -31.27 11.09 12.41
N LEU A 733 -30.83 10.66 13.59
CA LEU A 733 -29.43 10.45 13.95
C LEU A 733 -29.22 8.96 14.20
N VAL A 734 -28.32 8.33 13.46
CA VAL A 734 -27.94 6.93 13.67
C VAL A 734 -26.50 6.86 14.14
N LEU A 735 -26.29 6.24 15.30
CA LEU A 735 -24.99 5.95 15.89
C LEU A 735 -24.79 4.44 15.89
N LYS A 736 -23.92 3.93 15.03
CA LYS A 736 -23.65 2.49 14.91
C LYS A 736 -22.17 2.19 15.12
N ASN A 737 -21.83 1.30 16.06
CA ASN A 737 -20.45 0.83 16.27
C ASN A 737 -19.43 1.98 16.37
N ASN A 738 -19.60 2.91 17.31
CA ASN A 738 -18.71 4.08 17.40
C ASN A 738 -17.88 4.08 18.68
N VAL A 739 -16.75 4.78 18.62
CA VAL A 739 -15.90 5.11 19.75
C VAL A 739 -15.83 6.63 19.92
N PHE A 740 -16.11 7.10 21.12
CA PHE A 740 -16.03 8.53 21.45
C PHE A 740 -14.92 8.83 22.45
N LYS A 741 -13.92 9.60 22.01
CA LYS A 741 -12.75 10.03 22.80
C LYS A 741 -13.00 11.35 23.54
N THR A 742 -12.03 11.72 24.36
CA THR A 742 -12.07 12.90 25.24
C THR A 742 -12.23 14.20 24.43
N SER A 743 -13.28 14.96 24.70
CA SER A 743 -13.40 16.35 24.27
C SER A 743 -13.65 17.23 25.50
N ARG A 744 -13.48 18.55 25.41
CA ARG A 744 -13.79 19.42 26.58
C ARG A 744 -15.27 19.33 26.97
N GLY A 745 -16.16 19.30 25.99
CA GLY A 745 -17.61 19.11 26.16
C GLY A 745 -18.07 17.69 25.83
N PRO A 746 -19.37 17.47 25.52
CA PRO A 746 -19.87 16.14 25.16
C PRO A 746 -19.28 15.66 23.82
N SER A 747 -19.32 14.36 23.55
CA SER A 747 -18.80 13.82 22.29
C SER A 747 -19.68 14.21 21.11
N LEU A 748 -20.99 14.25 21.29
CA LEU A 748 -21.93 14.87 20.36
C LEU A 748 -22.88 15.82 21.10
N MET A 749 -23.17 16.94 20.48
CA MET A 749 -24.08 17.96 20.97
C MET A 749 -25.22 18.18 19.99
N ILE A 750 -26.46 18.18 20.46
CA ILE A 750 -27.63 18.53 19.64
C ILE A 750 -28.16 19.89 20.11
N SER A 751 -28.17 20.85 19.19
CA SER A 751 -28.51 22.25 19.44
C SER A 751 -29.59 22.76 18.47
N PRO A 752 -30.32 23.84 18.82
CA PRO A 752 -31.22 24.49 17.87
C PRO A 752 -30.40 25.23 16.81
N ARG A 753 -30.73 25.03 15.52
CA ARG A 753 -30.11 25.75 14.39
C ARG A 753 -30.32 27.26 14.48
N GLN A 754 -31.51 27.67 14.93
CA GLN A 754 -31.88 29.06 15.14
C GLN A 754 -32.80 29.12 16.35
N LEU A 755 -32.54 30.08 17.24
CA LEU A 755 -33.51 30.56 18.20
C LEU A 755 -34.34 31.64 17.49
N VAL A 756 -35.49 31.24 16.98
CA VAL A 756 -36.57 32.12 16.53
C VAL A 756 -37.84 31.73 17.29
N ASP A 757 -38.83 32.63 17.37
CA ASP A 757 -40.07 32.41 18.15
C ASP A 757 -40.75 31.07 17.85
N GLU A 758 -40.67 30.63 16.60
CA GLU A 758 -41.26 29.37 16.12
C GLU A 758 -40.57 28.14 16.73
N VAL A 759 -39.28 28.24 17.11
CA VAL A 759 -38.44 27.13 17.64
C VAL A 759 -38.46 27.03 19.15
N LEU A 760 -38.71 28.15 19.84
CA LEU A 760 -38.76 28.18 21.30
C LEU A 760 -39.86 27.25 21.84
N ASN A 761 -39.52 26.42 22.82
CA ASN A 761 -40.39 25.40 23.42
C ASN A 761 -40.87 24.29 22.46
N GLN A 762 -40.32 24.18 21.25
CA GLN A 762 -40.51 23.00 20.40
C GLN A 762 -39.40 21.98 20.66
N SER A 763 -39.66 20.72 20.31
CA SER A 763 -38.61 19.71 20.42
C SER A 763 -37.57 19.89 19.33
N ILE A 764 -36.29 19.79 19.68
CA ILE A 764 -35.20 19.77 18.69
C ILE A 764 -34.56 18.38 18.56
N THR A 765 -35.05 17.41 19.35
CA THR A 765 -34.56 16.03 19.34
C THR A 765 -34.93 15.36 18.02
N PRO A 766 -33.93 14.98 17.18
CA PRO A 766 -34.18 14.07 16.06
C PRO A 766 -34.52 12.68 16.59
N TYR A 767 -34.96 11.76 15.73
CA TYR A 767 -35.01 10.35 16.12
C TYR A 767 -33.58 9.83 16.26
N ILE A 768 -33.15 9.51 17.47
CA ILE A 768 -31.81 8.99 17.76
C ILE A 768 -31.90 7.46 17.85
N SER A 769 -31.09 6.78 17.06
CA SER A 769 -30.91 5.32 17.10
C SER A 769 -29.46 5.02 17.51
N VAL A 770 -29.28 4.30 18.61
CA VAL A 770 -27.98 3.73 19.02
C VAL A 770 -28.00 2.24 18.72
N GLU A 771 -27.16 1.81 17.78
CA GLU A 771 -27.11 0.47 17.21
C GLU A 771 -25.72 -0.16 17.42
N GLY A 772 -25.68 -1.48 17.64
CA GLY A 772 -24.41 -2.17 17.87
C GLY A 772 -23.74 -1.71 19.17
N PHE A 773 -22.43 -1.44 19.15
CA PHE A 773 -21.73 -0.92 20.33
C PHE A 773 -21.50 0.59 20.26
N LEU A 774 -21.42 1.24 21.42
CA LEU A 774 -21.05 2.64 21.55
C LEU A 774 -20.13 2.79 22.77
N ASP A 775 -18.82 2.79 22.55
CA ASP A 775 -17.86 2.93 23.64
C ASP A 775 -17.51 4.41 23.82
N VAL A 776 -17.65 4.90 25.05
CA VAL A 776 -17.52 6.33 25.36
C VAL A 776 -16.46 6.53 26.43
N TYR A 777 -15.42 7.26 26.05
CA TYR A 777 -14.20 7.53 26.82
C TYR A 777 -14.08 9.01 27.18
N ASN A 778 -15.16 9.76 26.96
CA ASN A 778 -15.22 11.18 27.22
C ASN A 778 -15.52 11.44 28.70
N TRP A 779 -14.59 11.02 29.54
CA TRP A 779 -14.68 11.10 30.98
C TRP A 779 -14.64 12.55 31.47
N LYS A 780 -15.52 12.87 32.41
CA LYS A 780 -15.61 14.16 33.10
C LYS A 780 -15.75 13.92 34.58
N THR A 781 -14.92 14.58 35.38
CA THR A 781 -15.15 14.59 36.82
C THR A 781 -16.41 15.40 37.13
N ARG A 782 -17.06 15.11 38.26
CA ARG A 782 -18.20 15.89 38.75
C ARG A 782 -17.91 17.39 38.82
N LYS A 783 -16.66 17.76 39.11
CA LYS A 783 -16.17 19.17 39.17
C LYS A 783 -16.03 19.82 37.79
N GLN A 784 -15.82 19.04 36.72
CA GLN A 784 -15.65 19.56 35.36
C GLN A 784 -16.99 19.84 34.66
N LEU A 785 -18.07 19.15 35.05
CA LEU A 785 -19.37 19.26 34.39
C LEU A 785 -19.94 20.69 34.33
N PRO A 786 -19.89 21.51 35.39
CA PRO A 786 -20.33 22.89 35.32
C PRO A 786 -19.69 23.68 34.17
N ASP A 787 -18.39 23.50 33.96
CA ASP A 787 -17.63 24.16 32.89
C ASP A 787 -17.97 23.61 31.50
N VAL A 788 -18.30 22.31 31.40
CA VAL A 788 -18.82 21.71 30.15
C VAL A 788 -20.10 22.40 29.72
N PHE A 789 -21.09 22.44 30.60
CA PHE A 789 -22.40 23.02 30.29
C PHE A 789 -22.32 24.53 30.10
N SER A 790 -21.51 25.25 30.89
CA SER A 790 -21.34 26.69 30.73
C SER A 790 -20.68 27.06 29.40
N THR A 791 -19.66 26.32 28.95
CA THR A 791 -19.02 26.52 27.65
C THR A 791 -20.02 26.29 26.52
N THR A 792 -20.80 25.20 26.61
CA THR A 792 -21.81 24.84 25.63
C THR A 792 -22.95 25.86 25.53
N VAL A 793 -23.56 26.22 26.66
CA VAL A 793 -24.67 27.19 26.71
C VAL A 793 -24.19 28.60 26.41
N GLY A 794 -23.01 28.97 26.92
CA GLY A 794 -22.36 30.23 26.65
C GLY A 794 -22.17 30.45 25.15
N THR A 795 -21.68 29.43 24.43
CA THR A 795 -21.51 29.48 22.96
C THR A 795 -22.83 29.71 22.23
N MET A 796 -23.92 29.09 22.69
CA MET A 796 -25.26 29.26 22.08
C MET A 796 -25.84 30.66 22.35
N VAL A 797 -25.72 31.17 23.58
CA VAL A 797 -26.30 32.46 23.99
C VAL A 797 -25.47 33.64 23.48
N SER A 798 -24.14 33.53 23.44
CA SER A 798 -23.25 34.56 22.89
C SER A 798 -23.53 34.84 21.41
N ALA A 799 -24.15 33.89 20.70
CA ALA A 799 -24.60 34.08 19.34
C ALA A 799 -25.81 35.03 19.22
N TYR A 800 -26.43 35.47 20.31
CA TYR A 800 -27.61 36.34 20.29
C TYR A 800 -27.50 37.57 21.19
N VAL A 801 -26.48 37.63 22.05
CA VAL A 801 -26.29 38.71 23.01
C VAL A 801 -24.85 39.21 22.94
N PRO A 802 -24.61 40.54 22.89
CA PRO A 802 -23.26 41.10 22.95
C PRO A 802 -22.48 40.58 24.16
N SER A 803 -21.24 40.16 23.94
CA SER A 803 -20.33 39.63 24.97
C SER A 803 -20.05 40.61 26.12
N SER A 804 -20.28 41.91 25.92
CA SER A 804 -20.17 42.95 26.95
C SER A 804 -21.35 43.02 27.92
N LEU A 805 -22.42 42.27 27.70
CA LEU A 805 -23.68 42.36 28.46
C LEU A 805 -23.99 41.14 29.33
N LEU A 806 -23.12 40.11 29.40
CA LEU A 806 -23.46 38.86 30.09
C LEU A 806 -22.32 38.11 30.78
N ASP A 807 -22.49 37.84 32.09
CA ASP A 807 -21.82 36.78 32.86
C ASP A 807 -22.55 35.42 32.76
N VAL A 808 -23.23 35.13 31.63
CA VAL A 808 -24.00 33.87 31.45
C VAL A 808 -23.18 32.61 31.71
N PRO A 809 -21.92 32.48 31.24
CA PRO A 809 -21.14 31.28 31.53
C PRO A 809 -20.98 31.05 33.04
N GLU A 810 -20.77 32.11 33.82
CA GLU A 810 -20.65 32.00 35.28
C GLU A 810 -21.98 31.61 35.93
N ILE A 811 -23.09 32.24 35.52
CA ILE A 811 -24.44 31.92 36.03
C ILE A 811 -24.81 30.47 35.70
N VAL A 812 -24.55 30.01 34.46
CA VAL A 812 -24.80 28.62 34.04
C VAL A 812 -23.87 27.67 34.79
N SER A 813 -22.59 28.00 34.96
CA SER A 813 -21.66 27.14 35.72
C SER A 813 -22.11 26.99 37.17
N ASN A 814 -22.49 28.09 37.83
CA ASN A 814 -22.99 28.05 39.21
C ASN A 814 -24.28 27.23 39.34
N ALA A 815 -25.24 27.45 38.44
CA ALA A 815 -26.48 26.67 38.39
C ALA A 815 -26.19 25.17 38.20
N MET A 816 -25.34 24.83 37.23
CA MET A 816 -25.00 23.44 36.94
C MET A 816 -24.18 22.80 38.06
N THR A 817 -23.39 23.56 38.81
CA THR A 817 -22.72 23.07 40.03
C THR A 817 -23.75 22.59 41.06
N GLU A 818 -24.84 23.34 41.24
CA GLU A 818 -25.94 22.95 42.13
C GLU A 818 -26.69 21.72 41.60
N VAL A 819 -26.98 21.66 40.29
CA VAL A 819 -27.59 20.48 39.64
C VAL A 819 -26.73 19.24 39.87
N MET A 820 -25.44 19.31 39.55
CA MET A 820 -24.55 18.15 39.57
C MET A 820 -24.30 17.62 40.97
N ASN A 821 -24.48 18.42 42.02
CA ASN A 821 -24.34 17.99 43.42
C ASN A 821 -25.60 17.33 44.00
N ASN A 822 -26.69 17.24 43.24
CA ASN A 822 -27.90 16.55 43.68
C ASN A 822 -27.71 15.03 43.69
N GLU A 823 -28.13 14.37 44.76
CA GLU A 823 -27.99 12.92 44.98
C GLU A 823 -28.75 12.09 43.94
N ILE A 824 -29.79 12.66 43.28
CA ILE A 824 -30.55 11.98 42.22
C ILE A 824 -29.70 11.56 41.01
N TYR A 825 -28.49 12.13 40.87
CA TYR A 825 -27.58 11.85 39.78
C TYR A 825 -26.42 10.93 40.17
N ASP A 826 -26.32 10.50 41.42
CA ASP A 826 -25.18 9.73 41.89
C ASP A 826 -24.99 8.41 41.11
N ASP A 827 -26.08 7.80 40.64
CA ASP A 827 -26.07 6.58 39.83
C ASP A 827 -25.50 6.79 38.40
N LEU A 828 -25.35 8.04 37.94
CA LEU A 828 -24.68 8.39 36.68
C LEU A 828 -23.15 8.41 36.80
N PHE A 829 -22.63 8.39 38.03
CA PHE A 829 -21.21 8.53 38.28
C PHE A 829 -20.55 7.18 38.61
N PHE A 830 -19.45 6.92 37.91
CA PHE A 830 -18.51 5.86 38.25
C PHE A 830 -17.45 6.37 39.21
N ASN A 831 -17.22 5.66 40.32
CA ASN A 831 -16.18 5.99 41.29
C ASN A 831 -14.86 5.34 40.89
N TYR A 832 -13.83 6.15 40.62
CA TYR A 832 -12.49 5.67 40.28
C TYR A 832 -11.42 6.55 40.92
N ALA A 833 -10.39 5.93 41.49
CA ALA A 833 -9.27 6.63 42.14
C ALA A 833 -9.68 7.75 43.14
N GLY A 834 -10.83 7.63 43.79
CA GLY A 834 -11.34 8.60 44.76
C GLY A 834 -12.09 9.81 44.16
N GLU A 835 -12.33 9.84 42.85
CA GLU A 835 -13.13 10.85 42.17
C GLU A 835 -14.34 10.21 41.48
N GLN A 836 -15.39 11.02 41.27
CA GLN A 836 -16.62 10.64 40.57
C GLN A 836 -16.55 11.08 39.12
N TYR A 837 -16.74 10.14 38.20
CA TYR A 837 -16.66 10.35 36.76
C TYR A 837 -17.97 10.03 36.06
N ILE A 838 -18.33 10.82 35.05
CA ILE A 838 -19.36 10.50 34.06
C ILE A 838 -18.72 10.44 32.68
N SER A 839 -19.22 9.58 31.79
CA SER A 839 -18.80 9.54 30.39
C SER A 839 -19.89 10.11 29.49
N LEU A 840 -19.63 11.26 28.85
CA LEU A 840 -20.65 12.01 28.11
C LEU A 840 -20.63 11.70 26.61
N ALA A 841 -21.61 10.92 26.15
CA ALA A 841 -21.73 10.54 24.74
C ALA A 841 -22.48 11.61 23.94
N VAL A 842 -23.79 11.74 24.17
CA VAL A 842 -24.66 12.68 23.44
C VAL A 842 -25.37 13.57 24.44
N THR A 843 -25.37 14.88 24.20
CA THR A 843 -26.15 15.84 24.96
C THR A 843 -27.12 16.56 24.05
N VAL A 844 -28.42 16.37 24.29
CA VAL A 844 -29.49 17.18 23.71
C VAL A 844 -29.72 18.37 24.62
N LEU A 845 -29.45 19.58 24.11
CA LEU A 845 -29.63 20.80 24.87
C LEU A 845 -31.10 21.10 25.08
N GLY A 846 -31.62 20.71 26.24
CA GLY A 846 -32.92 21.12 26.75
C GLY A 846 -32.72 22.31 27.69
N LEU A 847 -33.11 23.49 27.25
CA LEU A 847 -33.15 24.72 28.06
C LEU A 847 -34.26 25.59 27.50
N MET A 848 -34.05 26.10 26.29
CA MET A 848 -34.98 26.94 25.53
C MET A 848 -35.85 26.15 24.54
N CYS A 849 -35.45 24.92 24.25
CA CYS A 849 -36.15 23.96 23.41
C CYS A 849 -36.43 22.70 24.24
N THR A 850 -37.49 21.97 23.90
CA THR A 850 -37.83 20.72 24.57
C THR A 850 -36.90 19.61 24.08
N ALA A 851 -36.44 18.74 24.98
CA ALA A 851 -35.85 17.47 24.61
C ALA A 851 -36.95 16.40 24.74
N THR A 852 -37.13 15.55 23.74
CA THR A 852 -38.18 14.51 23.73
C THR A 852 -37.53 13.12 23.88
N PRO A 853 -37.47 12.55 25.10
CA PRO A 853 -36.85 11.24 25.34
C PRO A 853 -37.44 10.11 24.49
N ASP A 854 -38.75 10.13 24.20
CA ASP A 854 -39.45 9.11 23.40
C ASP A 854 -38.92 8.95 21.96
N ARG A 855 -38.05 9.87 21.50
CA ARG A 855 -37.39 9.80 20.19
C ARG A 855 -36.02 9.12 20.23
N ILE A 856 -35.60 8.66 21.41
CA ILE A 856 -34.32 8.00 21.61
C ILE A 856 -34.58 6.51 21.72
N THR A 857 -33.98 5.74 20.81
CA THR A 857 -33.99 4.29 20.81
C THR A 857 -32.57 3.81 21.01
N ILE A 858 -32.35 3.03 22.06
CA ILE A 858 -31.06 2.42 22.38
C ILE A 858 -31.24 0.91 22.24
N ALA A 859 -30.45 0.27 21.38
CA ALA A 859 -30.50 -1.17 21.21
C ALA A 859 -30.06 -1.90 22.48
N ASP A 860 -30.67 -3.05 22.74
CA ASP A 860 -30.32 -3.93 23.85
C ASP A 860 -28.83 -4.35 23.77
N GLY A 861 -28.14 -4.37 24.90
CA GLY A 861 -26.74 -4.81 24.98
C GLY A 861 -25.69 -3.75 24.65
N THR A 862 -26.09 -2.52 24.31
CA THR A 862 -25.16 -1.38 24.12
C THR A 862 -24.47 -0.91 25.41
N GLY A 863 -25.06 -1.19 26.57
CA GLY A 863 -24.62 -0.64 27.87
C GLY A 863 -24.90 0.86 28.05
N MET A 864 -25.68 1.46 27.14
CA MET A 864 -26.03 2.89 27.15
C MET A 864 -27.43 3.12 27.71
N ALA A 865 -27.64 4.28 28.32
CA ALA A 865 -28.96 4.74 28.75
C ALA A 865 -29.15 6.23 28.43
N SER A 866 -30.42 6.64 28.35
CA SER A 866 -30.83 8.03 28.19
C SER A 866 -31.42 8.55 29.50
N PHE A 867 -30.91 9.69 29.98
CA PHE A 867 -31.36 10.31 31.22
C PHE A 867 -31.81 11.74 30.96
N GLU A 868 -32.97 12.08 31.51
CA GLU A 868 -33.42 13.47 31.59
C GLU A 868 -32.77 14.13 32.82
N MET A 869 -32.22 15.32 32.64
CA MET A 869 -31.53 16.07 33.69
C MET A 869 -32.46 17.14 34.29
N PRO A 870 -33.23 16.84 35.35
CA PRO A 870 -34.06 17.84 36.02
C PRO A 870 -33.22 19.03 36.51
N LEU A 871 -33.52 20.20 35.95
CA LEU A 871 -32.96 21.48 36.37
C LEU A 871 -33.66 22.05 37.62
N HIS A 872 -34.13 21.15 38.47
CA HIS A 872 -34.92 21.40 39.66
C HIS A 872 -34.31 20.67 40.86
N ASP A 873 -34.58 21.14 42.06
CA ASP A 873 -34.25 20.41 43.29
C ASP A 873 -35.04 19.09 43.39
N ALA A 874 -34.71 18.27 44.39
CA ALA A 874 -35.39 16.99 44.64
C ALA A 874 -36.92 17.11 44.90
N ASN A 875 -37.42 18.33 45.14
CA ASN A 875 -38.84 18.62 45.35
C ASN A 875 -39.52 19.21 44.10
N GLY A 876 -38.82 19.30 42.97
CA GLY A 876 -39.32 19.85 41.71
C GLY A 876 -39.31 21.39 41.66
N THR A 877 -38.55 22.07 42.51
CA THR A 877 -38.41 23.53 42.51
C THR A 877 -37.25 23.97 41.60
N PRO A 878 -37.42 24.94 40.69
CA PRO A 878 -36.31 25.41 39.85
C PRO A 878 -35.21 26.03 40.72
N LEU A 879 -33.95 25.74 40.37
CA LEU A 879 -32.78 26.20 41.13
C LEU A 879 -32.64 27.74 41.10
N GLY A 880 -32.07 28.30 42.17
CA GLY A 880 -32.03 29.75 42.41
C GLY A 880 -31.33 30.55 41.30
N GLU A 881 -30.18 30.06 40.83
CA GLU A 881 -29.42 30.72 39.76
C GLU A 881 -30.07 30.57 38.37
N LEU A 882 -30.79 29.47 38.13
CA LEU A 882 -31.56 29.32 36.90
C LEU A 882 -32.74 30.29 36.84
N LYS A 883 -33.39 30.58 37.97
CA LYS A 883 -34.40 31.64 38.04
C LYS A 883 -33.82 33.01 37.72
N ASN A 884 -32.59 33.29 38.15
CA ASN A 884 -31.89 34.52 37.78
C ASN A 884 -31.71 34.57 36.25
N LEU A 885 -31.24 33.48 35.65
CA LEU A 885 -31.05 33.36 34.20
C LEU A 885 -32.36 33.47 33.40
N GLU A 886 -33.44 32.82 33.86
CA GLU A 886 -34.80 32.92 33.31
C GLU A 886 -35.33 34.36 33.29
N SER A 887 -34.96 35.18 34.27
CA SER A 887 -35.35 36.59 34.34
C SER A 887 -34.40 37.51 33.55
N LEU A 888 -33.12 37.14 33.47
CA LEU A 888 -32.06 37.94 32.87
C LEU A 888 -32.11 37.91 31.34
N ILE A 889 -32.25 36.72 30.73
CA ILE A 889 -32.25 36.57 29.26
C ILE A 889 -33.38 37.40 28.62
N PRO A 890 -34.65 37.33 29.08
CA PRO A 890 -35.73 38.19 28.57
C PRO A 890 -35.47 39.70 28.74
N SER A 891 -34.88 40.08 29.89
CA SER A 891 -34.59 41.48 30.21
C SER A 891 -33.54 42.06 29.27
N ILE A 892 -32.53 41.27 28.92
CA ILE A 892 -31.48 41.64 27.97
C ILE A 892 -32.02 41.67 26.56
N GLY A 893 -32.83 40.68 26.16
CA GLY A 893 -33.52 40.70 24.87
C GLY A 893 -34.34 41.97 24.68
N SER A 894 -35.03 42.39 25.74
CA SER A 894 -35.78 43.65 25.77
C SER A 894 -34.85 44.88 25.66
N LEU A 895 -33.69 44.86 26.32
CA LEU A 895 -32.70 45.94 26.32
C LEU A 895 -32.02 46.13 24.95
N ILE A 896 -31.71 45.04 24.24
CA ILE A 896 -31.08 45.06 22.92
C ILE A 896 -32.10 45.12 21.77
N GLY A 897 -33.39 45.20 22.08
CA GLY A 897 -34.48 45.26 21.09
C GLY A 897 -34.68 43.97 20.30
N ASN A 898 -34.20 42.83 20.79
CA ASN A 898 -34.35 41.53 20.15
C ASN A 898 -35.57 40.79 20.72
N ALA A 899 -36.69 40.86 20.00
CA ALA A 899 -37.98 40.31 20.41
C ALA A 899 -37.95 38.78 20.65
N THR A 900 -37.08 38.05 19.95
CA THR A 900 -36.91 36.62 20.15
C THR A 900 -36.23 36.34 21.49
N VAL A 901 -35.11 37.03 21.76
CA VAL A 901 -34.38 36.88 23.04
C VAL A 901 -35.27 37.27 24.21
N ALA A 902 -36.13 38.27 24.04
CA ALA A 902 -37.12 38.68 25.04
C ALA A 902 -38.15 37.60 25.40
N LYS A 903 -38.33 36.57 24.55
CA LYS A 903 -39.30 35.48 24.72
C LYS A 903 -38.66 34.16 25.15
N MET A 904 -37.34 34.08 25.19
CA MET A 904 -36.63 32.87 25.64
C MET A 904 -36.96 32.56 27.09
N LYS A 905 -37.27 31.29 27.37
CA LYS A 905 -37.46 30.79 28.73
C LYS A 905 -36.64 29.53 28.90
N ILE A 906 -35.98 29.40 30.04
CA ILE A 906 -35.37 28.15 30.45
C ILE A 906 -36.47 27.38 31.16
N SER A 907 -36.99 26.31 30.56
CA SER A 907 -38.11 25.58 31.15
C SER A 907 -38.12 24.09 30.81
N HIS A 908 -37.10 23.64 30.08
CA HIS A 908 -36.99 22.26 29.60
C HIS A 908 -35.71 21.65 30.15
N ASN A 909 -35.77 20.36 30.45
CA ASN A 909 -34.63 19.61 30.93
C ASN A 909 -33.77 19.13 29.75
N PRO A 910 -32.43 19.15 29.87
CA PRO A 910 -31.55 18.45 28.93
C PRO A 910 -31.77 16.94 28.98
N VAL A 911 -31.43 16.27 27.88
CA VAL A 911 -31.34 14.81 27.84
C VAL A 911 -29.92 14.42 27.49
N ILE A 912 -29.34 13.52 28.28
CA ILE A 912 -28.02 12.96 28.06
C ILE A 912 -28.12 11.49 27.70
N ILE A 913 -27.26 11.04 26.80
CA ILE A 913 -27.01 9.62 26.54
C ILE A 913 -25.61 9.33 27.06
N CYS A 914 -25.52 8.39 28.01
CA CYS A 914 -24.27 7.99 28.65
C CYS A 914 -24.30 6.50 29.01
N PRO A 915 -23.15 5.87 29.30
CA PRO A 915 -23.13 4.51 29.82
C PRO A 915 -23.93 4.37 31.12
N ASP A 916 -24.59 3.23 31.31
CA ASP A 916 -25.31 2.88 32.53
C ASP A 916 -24.42 2.04 33.46
N PHE A 917 -23.81 2.68 34.45
CA PHE A 917 -22.92 2.04 35.42
C PHE A 917 -23.66 1.24 36.50
N SER A 918 -24.99 1.27 36.55
CA SER A 918 -25.75 0.43 37.49
C SER A 918 -25.63 -1.06 37.16
N THR A 919 -25.23 -1.40 35.93
CA THR A 919 -25.19 -2.76 35.39
C THR A 919 -23.80 -3.41 35.39
N GLY A 920 -22.72 -2.66 35.66
CA GLY A 920 -21.35 -3.17 35.65
C GLY A 920 -20.27 -2.07 35.59
N SER A 921 -19.00 -2.50 35.56
CA SER A 921 -17.85 -1.60 35.35
C SER A 921 -17.65 -1.30 33.86
N PRO A 922 -17.16 -0.10 33.49
CA PRO A 922 -16.81 0.19 32.11
C PRO A 922 -15.67 -0.72 31.62
N ASN A 923 -15.66 -1.02 30.32
CA ASN A 923 -14.60 -1.82 29.69
C ASN A 923 -13.22 -1.13 29.74
N ILE A 924 -13.20 0.20 29.80
CA ILE A 924 -11.99 1.02 29.85
C ILE A 924 -12.21 2.17 30.85
N MET A 925 -11.26 2.35 31.75
CA MET A 925 -11.35 3.26 32.91
C MET A 925 -10.97 4.71 32.55
N PRO A 926 -11.34 5.71 33.39
CA PRO A 926 -10.87 7.08 33.23
C PRO A 926 -9.35 7.18 33.14
N GLY A 927 -8.85 7.77 32.03
CA GLY A 927 -7.42 7.99 31.78
C GLY A 927 -6.72 6.90 30.97
N GLU A 928 -7.37 5.76 30.72
CA GLU A 928 -6.84 4.73 29.82
C GLU A 928 -6.95 5.18 28.36
N GLN A 929 -5.92 4.90 27.56
CA GLN A 929 -5.93 5.16 26.11
C GLN A 929 -6.71 4.07 25.38
N ILE A 930 -7.33 4.44 24.26
CA ILE A 930 -8.02 3.51 23.38
C ILE A 930 -6.99 2.81 22.49
N PRO A 931 -6.95 1.47 22.45
CA PRO A 931 -6.10 0.75 21.52
C PRO A 931 -6.58 0.99 20.09
N ASN A 932 -5.64 1.15 19.15
CA ASN A 932 -5.95 1.20 17.71
C ASN A 932 -5.62 -0.16 17.07
N ASP A 933 -6.01 -1.23 17.75
CA ASP A 933 -5.70 -2.61 17.38
C ASP A 933 -6.71 -3.20 16.39
N ARG A 934 -6.39 -4.40 15.89
CA ARG A 934 -7.22 -5.09 14.92
C ARG A 934 -8.61 -5.43 15.49
N GLU A 935 -8.67 -5.81 16.76
CA GLU A 935 -9.91 -6.16 17.44
C GLU A 935 -10.88 -4.96 17.45
N LEU A 936 -10.40 -3.77 17.80
CA LEU A 936 -11.24 -2.58 17.74
C LEU A 936 -11.74 -2.32 16.31
N TYR A 937 -10.87 -2.41 15.31
CA TYR A 937 -11.26 -2.12 13.92
C TYR A 937 -12.25 -3.16 13.35
N ASP A 938 -12.09 -4.42 13.70
CA ASP A 938 -13.05 -5.48 13.33
C ASP A 938 -14.41 -5.25 14.03
N ARG A 939 -14.42 -4.77 15.29
CA ARG A 939 -15.67 -4.32 15.95
C ARG A 939 -16.31 -3.13 15.24
N LEU A 940 -15.53 -2.10 14.91
CA LEU A 940 -16.01 -0.88 14.22
C LEU A 940 -16.64 -1.22 12.86
N THR A 941 -16.07 -2.19 12.14
CA THR A 941 -16.58 -2.66 10.84
C THR A 941 -17.67 -3.74 10.93
N GLY A 942 -17.99 -4.22 12.13
CA GLY A 942 -18.98 -5.27 12.35
C GLY A 942 -18.54 -6.67 11.89
N LYS A 943 -17.23 -6.91 11.81
CA LYS A 943 -16.62 -8.22 11.52
C LYS A 943 -16.40 -9.09 12.77
N ALA A 944 -16.50 -8.49 13.97
CA ALA A 944 -16.28 -9.13 15.26
C ALA A 944 -17.40 -10.08 15.70
#